data_AF-A0A061DDI7-F1
#
_entry.id   AF-A0A061DDI7-F1
#
_cell.length_a   1.000
_cell.length_b   1.000
_cell.length_c   1.000
_cell.angle_alpha   90.00
_cell.angle_beta   90.00
_cell.angle_gamma   90.00
#
_symmetry.space_group_name_H-M   'P 1'
#
loop_
_entity.id
_entity.type
_entity.pdbx_description
1 polymer ?
#
loop_
_entity_poly.entity_id
_entity_poly.type
_entity_poly.pdbx_seq_one_letter_code
_entity_poly.pdbx_strand_id
1 'polypeptide(L)'
;MSLEEAPMSAKFRRGLRNYNGTSLLGLSSNEWSAVRAVNKDVEEALVGVFKRLSLSEGGDAAGRPSIAFMESSQWHHRLPRLFLKTFNRVQNRSAIASHFNADRVISYLSSQGINVERFEESTLDLDGRLHQYIDLLLHVCYRAKAMASEVITTRTSVAEGEESKDEPDEDRDADETASFDAYQCPFKIGLVTAESRRDYVSTNAPSMSMLFLSLASSVNKALKRISSTGNIDMSAVEDRCMHLDLFVGRKGAGVGYVHDMLMDYASWGYLKLRPNEEPPRDATLTEMFEHVTYVSIDKIGTVGKSVADIGFSFAPCGFLVPYLMGTLSFLSEMNILNATTPLTGGSAGAITVVAASTVRPDVVELMLITEQMCEEGRIKGPLHNLDKLVKSSLDRWLIPGMYRVANERIGELRVSMAPRKGLRYYGKVVSQFNDNEDMRDAVRVSSNIPGLSSKEPVYFRGEVCYDGFFACERKDYCCCPTGAKRTVRINPFIMGRMNLNRQLLCNDYINPFLEGKDVYVVHYLRLKCLMRLLWRRKIDYEKKGNVGEWRNEVESMINAYDMLKGDLPVGHQLWPKIKHFFQRAIKSKSDEEDMSSIAWSTECVRIFKPELAELFMLVVASEIGLGVDTESKLSARNFPGKIDGVDLMARYGLKRGVLMLARTRFVATPYCLLDWLRHELEATARFPSDLPPPTPSDPELELLKDIRHSLMPPMSLLYYYTEFPYLLPSSLNNLQCVNVALKSAVTADIRYLFDVGRCDAFRWLIFEYISFENWLHLRIRQLEKAAAPKRSSVDGTQEVNTAASKPESDAKPIHERQRKMLSDFVEFIDLASIKAAEGEEAGATQADAHLNTLQNRLFRQAMLLDVIPPNYSHFAGHSHLWWQ
;
A
#
# COMPACT_ATOMS: atom_id res chain seq x y z
N MET A 1 9.22 22.31 -55.88
CA MET A 1 9.18 22.63 -54.44
C MET A 1 9.37 21.33 -53.71
N SER A 2 10.63 21.05 -53.37
CA SER A 2 11.13 19.74 -52.95
C SER A 2 10.89 19.50 -51.47
N LEU A 3 10.71 18.22 -51.18
CA LEU A 3 11.07 17.56 -49.94
C LEU A 3 12.51 17.93 -49.55
N GLU A 4 12.67 18.77 -48.54
CA GLU A 4 13.83 18.73 -47.65
C GLU A 4 13.31 18.77 -46.22
N GLU A 5 13.04 17.57 -45.71
CA GLU A 5 13.04 17.31 -44.28
C GLU A 5 14.38 17.78 -43.73
N ALA A 6 14.38 18.72 -42.79
CA ALA A 6 15.54 18.90 -41.93
C ALA A 6 15.83 17.55 -41.25
N PRO A 7 17.10 17.15 -41.06
CA PRO A 7 17.41 15.94 -40.33
C PRO A 7 17.09 16.21 -38.86
N MET A 8 15.83 16.01 -38.48
CA MET A 8 15.48 15.79 -37.07
C MET A 8 16.33 14.60 -36.64
N SER A 9 17.26 14.84 -35.71
CA SER A 9 18.15 13.81 -35.23
C SER A 9 17.33 12.60 -34.78
N ALA A 10 17.83 11.40 -35.04
CA ALA A 10 17.20 10.15 -34.62
C ALA A 10 16.91 10.08 -33.10
N LYS A 11 17.50 10.98 -32.29
CA LYS A 11 17.22 11.22 -30.87
C LYS A 11 15.78 11.73 -30.57
N PHE A 12 15.06 12.33 -31.53
CA PHE A 12 13.76 12.98 -31.25
C PHE A 12 12.50 12.09 -31.46
N ARG A 13 12.66 10.78 -31.74
CA ARG A 13 11.55 9.80 -31.87
C ARG A 13 11.41 8.85 -30.67
N ARG A 14 11.56 9.31 -29.43
CA ARG A 14 11.42 8.46 -28.22
C ARG A 14 9.96 8.43 -27.70
N GLY A 15 9.49 7.26 -27.25
CA GLY A 15 8.09 6.80 -27.19
C GLY A 15 7.08 7.48 -26.26
N LEU A 16 7.30 8.74 -25.86
CA LEU A 16 6.35 9.55 -25.09
C LEU A 16 5.60 10.51 -26.02
N ARG A 17 4.26 10.55 -25.96
CA ARG A 17 3.44 11.52 -26.70
C ARG A 17 2.75 12.53 -25.78
N ASN A 18 2.90 13.81 -26.09
CA ASN A 18 2.14 14.89 -25.46
C ASN A 18 0.76 15.00 -26.13
N TYR A 19 -0.31 14.86 -25.35
CA TYR A 19 -1.68 15.01 -25.83
C TYR A 19 -2.18 16.44 -25.58
N ASN A 20 -1.81 17.36 -26.48
CA ASN A 20 -2.14 18.79 -26.35
C ASN A 20 -3.39 19.20 -27.16
N GLY A 21 -3.94 18.32 -28.00
CA GLY A 21 -5.05 18.66 -28.92
C GLY A 21 -6.09 17.57 -29.15
N THR A 22 -5.89 16.37 -28.59
CA THR A 22 -6.89 15.30 -28.54
C THR A 22 -7.13 14.98 -27.08
N SER A 23 -8.39 15.05 -26.66
CA SER A 23 -8.76 14.83 -25.27
C SER A 23 -8.63 13.33 -24.96
N LEU A 24 -7.69 12.96 -24.09
CA LEU A 24 -7.62 11.62 -23.52
C LEU A 24 -9.01 11.30 -22.95
N LEU A 25 -9.72 10.33 -23.51
CA LEU A 25 -11.12 10.01 -23.16
C LEU A 25 -12.13 11.19 -23.07
N GLY A 26 -11.88 12.33 -23.72
CA GLY A 26 -12.76 13.50 -23.59
C GLY A 26 -12.30 14.55 -22.59
N LEU A 27 -11.16 14.36 -21.91
CA LEU A 27 -10.63 15.28 -20.93
C LEU A 27 -10.19 16.63 -21.53
N SER A 28 -10.89 17.67 -21.12
CA SER A 28 -10.59 19.07 -21.42
C SER A 28 -9.41 19.58 -20.60
N SER A 29 -8.74 20.63 -21.09
CA SER A 29 -7.72 21.37 -20.33
C SER A 29 -8.21 21.82 -18.95
N ASN A 30 -9.52 22.07 -18.81
CA ASN A 30 -10.16 22.49 -17.56
C ASN A 30 -10.29 21.36 -16.54
N GLU A 31 -10.44 20.10 -16.93
CA GLU A 31 -10.50 18.99 -15.98
C GLU A 31 -9.14 18.76 -15.30
N TRP A 32 -8.04 19.06 -16.01
CA TRP A 32 -6.69 19.11 -15.41
C TRP A 32 -6.52 20.27 -14.42
N SER A 33 -7.39 21.29 -14.45
CA SER A 33 -7.41 22.37 -13.46
C SER A 33 -7.99 21.94 -12.11
N ALA A 34 -8.69 20.80 -12.03
CA ALA A 34 -9.16 20.25 -10.75
C ALA A 34 -7.99 19.94 -9.80
N VAL A 35 -6.79 19.65 -10.34
CA VAL A 35 -5.55 19.55 -9.56
C VAL A 35 -5.22 20.86 -8.83
N ARG A 36 -5.54 22.04 -9.41
CA ARG A 36 -5.42 23.33 -8.71
C ARG A 36 -6.48 23.49 -7.62
N ALA A 37 -7.70 22.99 -7.85
CA ALA A 37 -8.77 23.06 -6.85
C ALA A 37 -8.38 22.33 -5.55
N VAL A 38 -7.53 21.30 -5.64
CA VAL A 38 -7.01 20.58 -4.46
C VAL A 38 -6.20 21.49 -3.51
N ASN A 39 -5.57 22.56 -4.02
CA ASN A 39 -4.80 23.49 -3.20
C ASN A 39 -5.49 24.82 -2.94
N LYS A 40 -6.64 25.12 -3.58
CA LYS A 40 -7.24 26.46 -3.53
C LYS A 40 -7.48 26.96 -2.09
N ASP A 41 -8.13 26.17 -1.25
CA ASP A 41 -8.41 26.55 0.14
C ASP A 41 -7.12 26.69 0.98
N VAL A 42 -6.09 25.89 0.66
CA VAL A 42 -4.77 25.96 1.29
C VAL A 42 -4.02 27.21 0.85
N GLU A 43 -4.07 27.57 -0.43
CA GLU A 43 -3.49 28.80 -0.98
C GLU A 43 -4.12 30.05 -0.35
N GLU A 44 -5.45 30.09 -0.22
CA GLU A 44 -6.15 31.17 0.47
C GLU A 44 -5.73 31.27 1.95
N ALA A 45 -5.61 30.13 2.64
CA ALA A 45 -5.13 30.08 4.01
C ALA A 45 -3.65 30.51 4.15
N LEU A 46 -2.79 30.13 3.20
CA LEU A 46 -1.39 30.54 3.12
C LEU A 46 -1.28 32.06 2.97
N VAL A 47 -2.11 32.69 2.14
CA VAL A 47 -2.14 34.16 2.03
C VAL A 47 -2.50 34.79 3.38
N GLY A 48 -3.42 34.19 4.15
CA GLY A 48 -3.71 34.61 5.51
C GLY A 48 -2.51 34.48 6.46
N VAL A 49 -1.81 33.36 6.40
CA VAL A 49 -0.56 33.09 7.14
C VAL A 49 0.53 34.11 6.80
N PHE A 50 0.76 34.38 5.51
CA PHE A 50 1.73 35.37 5.05
C PHE A 50 1.35 36.79 5.47
N LYS A 51 0.07 37.18 5.36
CA LYS A 51 -0.39 38.48 5.85
C LYS A 51 -0.06 38.66 7.33
N ARG A 52 -0.28 37.63 8.15
CA ARG A 52 0.12 37.65 9.56
C ARG A 52 1.63 37.87 9.69
N LEU A 53 2.46 37.15 8.93
CA LEU A 53 3.91 37.36 8.92
C LEU A 53 4.34 38.74 8.38
N SER A 54 3.56 39.38 7.52
CA SER A 54 3.88 40.67 6.89
C SER A 54 3.42 41.91 7.69
N LEU A 55 2.55 41.75 8.69
CA LEU A 55 1.97 42.90 9.39
C LEU A 55 3.03 43.67 10.22
N SER A 56 3.13 44.95 9.83
CA SER A 56 3.79 46.17 10.31
C SER A 56 5.32 46.27 10.35
N GLU A 57 5.87 47.16 9.51
CA GLU A 57 6.23 48.54 9.91
C GLU A 57 5.69 49.54 8.86
N GLY A 58 5.34 50.74 9.31
CA GLY A 58 4.61 51.75 8.54
C GLY A 58 5.31 52.17 7.25
N GLY A 59 4.53 52.23 6.17
CA GLY A 59 5.00 52.66 4.85
C GLY A 59 3.98 52.26 3.80
N ASP A 60 3.04 53.16 3.53
CA ASP A 60 2.23 53.10 2.32
C ASP A 60 3.18 52.94 1.11
N ALA A 61 2.82 52.03 0.20
CA ALA A 61 3.43 51.82 -1.12
C ALA A 61 4.69 50.94 -1.28
N ALA A 62 4.93 49.94 -0.42
CA ALA A 62 5.81 48.81 -0.81
C ALA A 62 4.96 47.71 -1.47
N GLY A 63 5.29 47.35 -2.71
CA GLY A 63 4.54 46.40 -3.55
C GLY A 63 4.15 45.12 -2.81
N ARG A 64 2.97 44.58 -3.13
CA ARG A 64 2.56 43.23 -2.69
C ARG A 64 3.78 42.32 -2.88
N PRO A 65 4.31 41.66 -1.82
CA PRO A 65 5.40 40.72 -2.03
C PRO A 65 4.95 39.77 -3.12
N SER A 66 5.72 39.72 -4.22
CA SER A 66 5.56 38.65 -5.21
C SER A 66 5.81 37.39 -4.42
N ILE A 67 4.72 36.72 -4.04
CA ILE A 67 4.80 35.45 -3.35
C ILE A 67 5.31 34.51 -4.44
N ALA A 68 6.63 34.33 -4.56
CA ALA A 68 7.25 33.34 -5.43
C ALA A 68 6.67 31.93 -5.17
N PHE A 69 6.16 31.71 -3.95
CA PHE A 69 5.36 30.54 -3.53
C PHE A 69 4.10 30.29 -4.39
N MET A 70 3.54 31.34 -4.98
CA MET A 70 2.34 31.36 -5.83
C MET A 70 2.63 31.98 -7.20
N GLU A 71 3.86 31.89 -7.70
CA GLU A 71 4.05 32.13 -9.13
C GLU A 71 3.28 31.06 -9.90
N SER A 72 2.01 31.36 -10.16
CA SER A 72 1.09 30.64 -11.05
C SER A 72 1.72 30.43 -12.44
N SER A 73 2.77 31.19 -12.76
CA SER A 73 3.68 31.04 -13.89
C SER A 73 4.53 29.76 -13.85
N GLN A 74 4.94 29.25 -12.69
CA GLN A 74 5.70 27.99 -12.56
C GLN A 74 4.81 26.74 -12.51
N TRP A 75 3.51 26.89 -12.26
CA TRP A 75 2.52 25.85 -12.54
C TRP A 75 2.26 25.76 -14.05
N HIS A 76 3.33 25.60 -14.84
CA HIS A 76 3.21 25.23 -16.23
C HIS A 76 2.29 24.01 -16.27
N HIS A 77 1.17 24.13 -16.99
CA HIS A 77 0.24 23.04 -17.21
C HIS A 77 1.00 21.88 -17.86
N ARG A 78 1.57 21.01 -17.03
CA ARG A 78 2.24 19.83 -17.51
C ARG A 78 1.15 18.82 -17.76
N LEU A 79 0.67 18.78 -18.99
CA LEU A 79 -0.24 17.73 -19.42
C LEU A 79 0.43 16.37 -19.20
N PRO A 80 -0.35 15.34 -18.80
CA PRO A 80 0.22 14.01 -18.63
C PRO A 80 0.84 13.56 -19.96
N ARG A 81 2.03 12.98 -19.87
CA ARG A 81 2.69 12.36 -21.03
C ARG A 81 2.47 10.87 -20.95
N LEU A 82 2.04 10.26 -22.05
CA LEU A 82 1.78 8.82 -22.10
C LEU A 82 2.89 8.09 -22.83
N PHE A 83 3.33 6.99 -22.22
CA PHE A 83 4.32 6.08 -22.76
C PHE A 83 3.63 5.05 -23.65
N LEU A 84 3.87 5.14 -24.96
CA LEU A 84 3.20 4.35 -26.00
C LEU A 84 4.13 3.36 -26.70
N LYS A 85 5.39 3.23 -26.25
CA LYS A 85 6.31 2.22 -26.78
C LYS A 85 5.68 0.83 -26.64
N THR A 86 5.84 0.01 -27.68
CA THR A 86 5.50 -1.41 -27.62
C THR A 86 6.51 -2.09 -26.72
N PHE A 87 6.03 -2.84 -25.73
CA PHE A 87 6.89 -3.59 -24.85
C PHE A 87 7.26 -4.91 -25.49
N ASN A 88 8.55 -5.24 -25.48
CA ASN A 88 9.03 -6.57 -25.83
C ASN A 88 9.49 -7.23 -24.54
N ARG A 89 8.91 -8.38 -24.17
CA ARG A 89 9.47 -9.15 -23.06
C ARG A 89 9.91 -10.53 -23.49
N VAL A 90 11.23 -10.71 -23.47
CA VAL A 90 11.87 -12.01 -23.30
C VAL A 90 12.29 -12.07 -21.83
N GLN A 91 11.48 -12.67 -20.96
CA GLN A 91 12.05 -13.10 -19.68
C GLN A 91 13.06 -14.20 -20.01
N ASN A 92 14.29 -14.06 -19.52
CA ASN A 92 15.30 -15.09 -19.67
C ASN A 92 14.95 -16.26 -18.73
N ARG A 93 14.02 -17.14 -19.14
CA ARG A 93 13.59 -18.24 -18.26
C ARG A 93 14.65 -19.34 -18.17
N SER A 94 15.64 -19.37 -19.07
CA SER A 94 16.81 -20.23 -18.88
C SER A 94 17.53 -19.96 -17.56
N ALA A 95 17.62 -18.68 -17.14
CA ALA A 95 18.17 -18.32 -15.84
C ALA A 95 17.28 -18.81 -14.68
N ILE A 96 15.95 -18.75 -14.83
CA ILE A 96 14.99 -19.21 -13.82
C ILE A 96 15.03 -20.74 -13.70
N ALA A 97 15.02 -21.45 -14.83
CA ALA A 97 15.05 -22.90 -14.89
C ALA A 97 16.29 -23.47 -14.19
N SER A 98 17.44 -22.78 -14.26
CA SER A 98 18.66 -23.21 -13.58
C SER A 98 18.54 -23.30 -12.04
N HIS A 99 17.53 -22.67 -11.45
CA HIS A 99 17.28 -22.74 -10.00
C HIS A 99 16.34 -23.88 -9.60
N PHE A 100 15.75 -24.61 -10.54
CA PHE A 100 14.88 -25.75 -10.24
C PHE A 100 15.68 -27.04 -10.07
N ASN A 101 15.24 -27.89 -9.16
CA ASN A 101 15.72 -29.27 -9.07
C ASN A 101 15.10 -30.10 -10.20
N ALA A 102 15.90 -30.40 -11.23
CA ALA A 102 15.46 -31.10 -12.43
C ALA A 102 14.78 -32.45 -12.13
N ASP A 103 15.36 -33.27 -11.24
CA ASP A 103 14.83 -34.59 -10.90
C ASP A 103 13.45 -34.50 -10.24
N ARG A 104 13.25 -33.49 -9.38
CA ARG A 104 11.97 -33.22 -8.71
C ARG A 104 10.91 -32.77 -9.71
N VAL A 105 11.26 -31.89 -10.63
CA VAL A 105 10.34 -31.43 -11.69
C VAL A 105 9.93 -32.60 -12.60
N ILE A 106 10.88 -33.40 -13.07
CA ILE A 106 10.61 -34.56 -13.94
C ILE A 106 9.73 -35.58 -13.20
N SER A 107 10.04 -35.89 -11.94
CA SER A 107 9.23 -36.80 -11.12
C SER A 107 7.81 -36.27 -10.91
N TYR A 108 7.65 -34.97 -10.68
CA TYR A 108 6.35 -34.34 -10.53
C TYR A 108 5.53 -34.44 -11.82
N LEU A 109 6.09 -34.05 -12.97
CA LEU A 109 5.40 -34.12 -14.25
C LEU A 109 5.02 -35.56 -14.61
N SER A 110 5.90 -36.52 -14.34
CA SER A 110 5.61 -37.95 -14.51
C SER A 110 4.40 -38.38 -13.66
N SER A 111 4.28 -37.89 -12.42
CA SER A 111 3.11 -38.15 -11.56
C SER A 111 1.81 -37.50 -12.08
N GLN A 112 1.93 -36.48 -12.94
CA GLN A 112 0.81 -35.85 -13.65
C GLN A 112 0.51 -36.52 -14.99
N GLY A 113 1.22 -37.60 -15.36
CA GLY A 113 1.08 -38.28 -16.63
C GLY A 113 1.80 -37.59 -17.80
N ILE A 114 2.66 -36.62 -17.52
CA ILE A 114 3.46 -35.88 -18.51
C ILE A 114 4.86 -36.49 -18.50
N ASN A 115 5.20 -37.25 -19.55
CA ASN A 115 6.52 -37.87 -19.67
C ASN A 115 7.53 -36.87 -20.24
N VAL A 116 8.59 -36.58 -19.49
CA VAL A 116 9.66 -35.66 -19.86
C VAL A 116 11.00 -36.37 -19.68
N GLU A 117 11.76 -36.54 -20.76
CA GLU A 117 13.06 -37.22 -20.72
C GLU A 117 14.17 -36.33 -20.14
N ARG A 118 14.07 -35.01 -20.35
CA ARG A 118 15.05 -34.01 -19.91
C ARG A 118 14.35 -32.72 -19.48
N PHE A 119 14.85 -32.13 -18.41
CA PHE A 119 14.37 -30.83 -17.94
C PHE A 119 14.96 -29.71 -18.82
N GLU A 120 14.09 -29.02 -19.53
CA GLU A 120 14.39 -27.86 -20.37
C GLU A 120 13.53 -26.65 -19.96
N GLU A 121 13.86 -25.45 -20.42
CA GLU A 121 13.13 -24.22 -20.10
C GLU A 121 11.61 -24.32 -20.37
N SER A 122 11.24 -24.93 -21.50
CA SER A 122 9.84 -25.15 -21.92
C SER A 122 9.08 -26.10 -21.00
N THR A 123 9.78 -26.90 -20.19
CA THR A 123 9.17 -27.86 -19.25
C THR A 123 8.35 -27.14 -18.17
N LEU A 124 8.72 -25.90 -17.82
CA LEU A 124 8.03 -25.11 -16.82
C LEU A 124 6.63 -24.62 -17.27
N ASP A 125 6.35 -24.59 -18.57
CA ASP A 125 5.03 -24.21 -19.12
C ASP A 125 4.06 -25.38 -19.25
N LEU A 126 4.50 -26.61 -18.95
CA LEU A 126 3.68 -27.81 -19.13
C LEU A 126 2.61 -27.98 -18.05
N ASP A 127 2.77 -27.32 -16.89
CA ASP A 127 1.81 -27.41 -15.78
C ASP A 127 1.70 -26.10 -15.00
N GLY A 128 0.47 -25.72 -14.64
CA GLY A 128 0.17 -24.50 -13.89
C GLY A 128 0.89 -24.38 -12.55
N ARG A 129 1.19 -25.48 -11.85
CA ARG A 129 1.90 -25.40 -10.56
C ARG A 129 3.36 -24.99 -10.74
N LEU A 130 4.04 -25.50 -11.78
CA LEU A 130 5.41 -25.07 -12.10
C LEU A 130 5.42 -23.58 -12.44
N HIS A 131 4.39 -23.11 -13.13
CA HIS A 131 4.18 -21.70 -13.40
C HIS A 131 4.01 -20.87 -12.12
N GLN A 132 3.23 -21.35 -11.15
CA GLN A 132 3.14 -20.74 -9.81
C GLN A 132 4.47 -20.76 -9.04
N TYR A 133 5.35 -21.74 -9.29
CA TYR A 133 6.68 -21.75 -8.66
C TYR A 133 7.65 -20.81 -9.35
N ILE A 134 7.54 -20.58 -10.66
CA ILE A 134 8.26 -19.49 -11.33
C ILE A 134 7.91 -18.16 -10.65
N ASP A 135 6.63 -17.94 -10.35
CA ASP A 135 6.17 -16.75 -9.66
C ASP A 135 6.91 -16.55 -8.31
N LEU A 136 6.86 -17.56 -7.45
CA LEU A 136 7.49 -17.48 -6.13
C LEU A 136 9.02 -17.34 -6.23
N LEU A 137 9.66 -18.02 -7.19
CA LEU A 137 11.11 -17.95 -7.39
C LEU A 137 11.54 -16.58 -7.91
N LEU A 138 10.78 -15.98 -8.82
CA LEU A 138 11.03 -14.61 -9.27
C LEU A 138 10.94 -13.61 -8.12
N HIS A 139 10.00 -13.79 -7.19
CA HIS A 139 9.95 -12.99 -5.96
C HIS A 139 11.24 -13.13 -5.15
N VAL A 140 11.67 -14.37 -4.87
CA VAL A 140 12.88 -14.65 -4.07
C VAL A 140 14.13 -14.07 -4.76
N CYS A 141 14.31 -14.34 -6.04
CA CYS A 141 15.44 -13.83 -6.83
C CYS A 141 15.45 -12.30 -6.91
N TYR A 142 14.28 -11.68 -7.05
CA TYR A 142 14.16 -10.24 -7.02
C TYR A 142 14.58 -9.68 -5.65
N ARG A 143 14.07 -10.24 -4.56
CA ARG A 143 14.41 -9.79 -3.20
C ARG A 143 15.89 -9.95 -2.89
N ALA A 144 16.52 -11.04 -3.33
CA ALA A 144 17.95 -11.25 -3.22
C ALA A 144 18.76 -10.21 -4.03
N LYS A 145 18.31 -9.84 -5.24
CA LYS A 145 19.00 -8.87 -6.11
C LYS A 145 18.82 -7.41 -5.69
N ALA A 146 17.62 -7.01 -5.24
CA ALA A 146 17.34 -5.65 -4.79
C ALA A 146 18.32 -5.22 -3.69
N MET A 147 18.58 -6.13 -2.74
CA MET A 147 19.55 -5.92 -1.66
C MET A 147 20.99 -5.82 -2.16
N ALA A 148 21.40 -6.62 -3.14
CA ALA A 148 22.74 -6.55 -3.73
C ALA A 148 22.98 -5.26 -4.55
N SER A 149 21.92 -4.70 -5.16
CA SER A 149 22.01 -3.50 -5.99
C SER A 149 22.03 -2.20 -5.18
N GLU A 150 21.34 -2.15 -4.03
CA GLU A 150 21.35 -0.95 -3.15
C GLU A 150 22.75 -0.65 -2.60
N VAL A 151 23.57 -1.68 -2.35
CA VAL A 151 24.97 -1.55 -1.95
C VAL A 151 25.84 -0.88 -3.04
N ILE A 152 25.47 -1.01 -4.31
CA ILE A 152 26.25 -0.50 -5.45
C ILE A 152 25.84 0.93 -5.81
N THR A 153 24.56 1.29 -5.69
CA THR A 153 24.08 2.64 -6.03
C THR A 153 24.49 3.73 -5.04
N THR A 154 24.87 3.38 -3.80
CA THR A 154 25.40 4.35 -2.81
C THR A 154 26.87 4.72 -3.02
N ARG A 155 27.56 4.22 -4.06
CA ARG A 155 28.98 4.52 -4.32
C ARG A 155 29.25 5.59 -5.38
N THR A 156 28.22 6.24 -5.93
CA THR A 156 28.37 7.37 -6.86
C THR A 156 27.48 8.54 -6.47
N SER A 157 27.63 9.04 -5.24
CA SER A 157 27.48 10.48 -5.02
C SER A 157 28.79 11.14 -5.44
N VAL A 158 28.92 11.49 -6.72
CA VAL A 158 29.94 12.44 -7.15
C VAL A 158 29.65 13.76 -6.43
N ALA A 159 30.67 14.32 -5.79
CA ALA A 159 30.57 15.56 -5.05
C ALA A 159 30.05 16.69 -5.94
N GLU A 160 29.14 17.51 -5.40
CA GLU A 160 28.79 18.81 -5.96
C GLU A 160 30.06 19.66 -6.04
N GLY A 161 30.61 19.80 -7.24
CA GLY A 161 31.81 20.59 -7.48
C GLY A 161 32.20 20.56 -8.96
N GLU A 162 32.05 21.72 -9.59
CA GLU A 162 32.49 22.09 -10.96
C GLU A 162 31.59 21.65 -12.12
N GLU A 163 30.65 22.53 -12.48
CA GLU A 163 30.05 22.57 -13.82
C GLU A 163 31.12 22.87 -14.88
N SER A 164 31.60 21.84 -15.59
CA SER A 164 32.30 22.03 -16.85
C SER A 164 31.28 22.33 -17.96
N LYS A 165 31.36 23.53 -18.53
CA LYS A 165 30.36 24.08 -19.47
C LYS A 165 30.41 23.56 -20.91
N ASP A 166 31.22 22.57 -21.26
CA ASP A 166 31.48 22.24 -22.67
C ASP A 166 31.60 20.73 -22.98
N GLU A 167 30.72 19.88 -22.44
CA GLU A 167 30.50 18.53 -22.99
C GLU A 167 29.04 18.34 -23.42
N PRO A 168 28.77 17.86 -24.65
CA PRO A 168 27.42 17.57 -25.10
C PRO A 168 26.86 16.38 -24.30
N ASP A 169 25.67 16.57 -23.72
CA ASP A 169 24.84 15.54 -23.05
C ASP A 169 24.88 14.18 -23.80
N GLU A 170 25.83 13.33 -23.45
CA GLU A 170 25.79 11.90 -23.78
C GLU A 170 24.75 11.24 -22.86
N ASP A 171 23.61 10.95 -23.49
CA ASP A 171 22.66 9.89 -23.17
C ASP A 171 22.28 9.73 -21.69
N ARG A 172 21.43 10.63 -21.21
CA ARG A 172 20.52 10.24 -20.13
C ARG A 172 19.58 9.12 -20.61
N ASP A 173 19.65 7.96 -19.97
CA ASP A 173 18.62 6.93 -19.89
C ASP A 173 17.29 7.44 -19.25
N ALA A 174 17.04 8.76 -19.27
CA ALA A 174 15.96 9.46 -18.57
C ALA A 174 14.55 9.19 -19.08
N ASP A 175 14.38 8.42 -20.17
CA ASP A 175 13.07 8.11 -20.72
C ASP A 175 12.40 6.88 -20.05
N GLU A 176 13.11 6.12 -19.22
CA GLU A 176 12.60 4.87 -18.62
C GLU A 176 12.17 4.98 -17.14
N THR A 177 12.60 6.04 -16.46
CA THR A 177 12.20 6.35 -15.08
C THR A 177 12.15 7.85 -14.86
N ALA A 178 11.09 8.34 -14.20
CA ALA A 178 11.00 9.72 -13.71
C ALA A 178 10.48 9.73 -12.27
N SER A 179 10.84 10.72 -11.47
CA SER A 179 10.36 10.87 -10.10
C SER A 179 10.20 12.34 -9.75
N PHE A 180 9.06 12.70 -9.17
CA PHE A 180 8.67 14.07 -8.85
C PHE A 180 8.33 14.19 -7.37
N ASP A 181 8.78 15.28 -6.72
CA ASP A 181 8.18 15.73 -5.47
C ASP A 181 6.79 16.30 -5.76
N ALA A 182 5.78 15.66 -5.21
CA ALA A 182 4.39 16.05 -5.41
C ALA A 182 3.90 16.93 -4.26
N TYR A 183 3.03 17.88 -4.58
CA TYR A 183 2.35 18.74 -3.60
C TYR A 183 3.26 19.60 -2.70
N GLN A 184 4.46 19.94 -3.19
CA GLN A 184 5.47 20.71 -2.45
C GLN A 184 5.89 20.02 -1.14
N CYS A 185 5.93 18.69 -1.15
CA CYS A 185 6.45 17.89 -0.05
C CYS A 185 7.27 16.70 -0.58
N PRO A 186 8.12 16.07 0.25
CA PRO A 186 8.92 14.90 -0.13
C PRO A 186 8.16 13.62 -0.55
N PHE A 187 6.85 13.69 -0.79
CA PHE A 187 6.06 12.58 -1.31
C PHE A 187 6.36 12.40 -2.80
N LYS A 188 6.81 11.21 -3.20
CA LYS A 188 7.27 10.97 -4.57
C LYS A 188 6.18 10.37 -5.45
N ILE A 189 5.92 11.00 -6.60
CA ILE A 189 5.18 10.34 -7.70
C ILE A 189 6.16 10.07 -8.82
N GLY A 190 6.27 8.80 -9.23
CA GLY A 190 7.23 8.39 -10.25
C GLY A 190 6.58 7.70 -11.44
N LEU A 191 7.27 7.75 -12.58
CA LEU A 191 7.07 6.85 -13.71
C LEU A 191 8.18 5.80 -13.64
N VAL A 192 7.81 4.53 -13.66
CA VAL A 192 8.75 3.43 -13.90
C VAL A 192 8.15 2.62 -15.03
N THR A 193 8.79 2.64 -16.20
CA THR A 193 8.28 1.88 -17.33
C THR A 193 8.23 0.40 -17.00
N ALA A 194 7.25 -0.26 -17.60
CA ALA A 194 7.02 -1.69 -17.44
C ALA A 194 8.28 -2.56 -17.68
N GLU A 195 9.16 -2.17 -18.62
CA GLU A 195 10.43 -2.85 -18.93
C GLU A 195 11.51 -2.59 -17.87
N SER A 196 11.60 -1.34 -17.37
CA SER A 196 12.62 -0.94 -16.39
C SER A 196 12.27 -1.38 -14.97
N ARG A 197 10.99 -1.71 -14.72
CA ARG A 197 10.57 -2.19 -13.41
C ARG A 197 11.22 -3.53 -13.09
N ARG A 198 12.10 -3.50 -12.09
CA ARG A 198 12.73 -4.70 -11.55
C ARG A 198 11.84 -5.43 -10.55
N ASP A 199 10.89 -4.73 -9.92
CA ASP A 199 10.09 -5.31 -8.84
C ASP A 199 9.12 -6.36 -9.32
N TYR A 200 9.24 -7.51 -8.68
CA TYR A 200 8.34 -8.61 -8.88
C TYR A 200 7.06 -8.41 -8.04
N VAL A 201 5.91 -8.46 -8.70
CA VAL A 201 4.60 -8.21 -8.10
C VAL A 201 3.62 -9.27 -8.57
N SER A 202 3.17 -10.13 -7.67
CA SER A 202 2.20 -11.18 -7.99
C SER A 202 1.16 -11.34 -6.89
N THR A 203 -0.07 -11.63 -7.29
CA THR A 203 -1.13 -12.00 -6.34
C THR A 203 -0.88 -13.39 -5.71
N ASN A 204 0.09 -14.15 -6.23
CA ASN A 204 0.55 -15.43 -5.68
C ASN A 204 1.74 -15.27 -4.73
N ALA A 205 2.27 -14.06 -4.54
CA ALA A 205 3.30 -13.81 -3.53
C ALA A 205 2.78 -14.20 -2.13
N PRO A 206 3.64 -14.68 -1.21
CA PRO A 206 3.21 -14.96 0.15
C PRO A 206 2.83 -13.67 0.87
N SER A 207 1.92 -13.79 1.84
CA SER A 207 1.65 -12.71 2.80
C SER A 207 2.81 -12.58 3.78
N MET A 208 3.36 -11.37 3.90
CA MET A 208 4.45 -11.07 4.85
C MET A 208 3.98 -11.24 6.30
N SER A 209 2.75 -10.81 6.61
CA SER A 209 2.17 -11.00 7.94
C SER A 209 1.97 -12.47 8.28
N MET A 210 1.55 -13.31 7.31
CA MET A 210 1.41 -14.75 7.55
C MET A 210 2.74 -15.48 7.67
N LEU A 211 3.82 -14.99 7.03
CA LEU A 211 5.18 -15.52 7.28
C LEU A 211 5.56 -15.32 8.75
N PHE A 212 5.38 -14.10 9.27
CA PHE A 212 5.68 -13.79 10.67
C PHE A 212 4.78 -14.54 11.65
N LEU A 213 3.47 -14.61 11.40
CA LEU A 213 2.57 -15.40 12.26
C LEU A 213 2.92 -16.90 12.25
N SER A 214 3.42 -17.42 11.13
CA SER A 214 3.90 -18.79 11.09
C SER A 214 5.15 -19.00 11.95
N LEU A 215 6.08 -18.03 11.96
CA LEU A 215 7.24 -18.04 12.85
C LEU A 215 6.80 -17.92 14.31
N ALA A 216 5.96 -16.94 14.65
CA ALA A 216 5.43 -16.75 16.01
C ALA A 216 4.69 -17.99 16.52
N SER A 217 3.89 -18.66 15.68
CA SER A 217 3.22 -19.93 16.00
C SER A 217 4.23 -21.03 16.36
N SER A 218 5.34 -21.13 15.63
CA SER A 218 6.41 -22.10 15.91
C SER A 218 7.17 -21.78 17.20
N VAL A 219 7.50 -20.50 17.45
CA VAL A 219 8.13 -20.02 18.69
C VAL A 219 7.23 -20.32 19.89
N ASN A 220 5.94 -20.02 19.81
CA ASN A 220 4.98 -20.31 20.87
C ASN A 220 4.88 -21.80 21.19
N LYS A 221 4.94 -22.67 20.17
CA LYS A 221 4.98 -24.13 20.34
C LYS A 221 6.29 -24.57 21.01
N ALA A 222 7.43 -24.00 20.61
CA ALA A 222 8.73 -24.29 21.21
C ALA A 222 8.77 -23.89 22.70
N LEU A 223 8.33 -22.67 23.04
CA LEU A 223 8.25 -22.19 24.42
C LEU A 223 7.35 -23.08 25.30
N LYS A 224 6.20 -23.52 24.78
CA LYS A 224 5.31 -24.46 25.47
C LYS A 224 5.96 -25.83 25.68
N ARG A 225 6.71 -26.32 24.70
CA ARG A 225 7.43 -27.60 24.78
C ARG A 225 8.59 -27.55 25.78
N ILE A 226 9.35 -26.46 25.81
CA ILE A 226 10.42 -26.24 26.78
C ILE A 226 9.85 -26.26 28.20
N SER A 227 8.75 -25.55 28.43
CA SER A 227 8.09 -25.49 29.74
C SER A 227 7.52 -26.84 30.20
N SER A 228 7.09 -27.71 29.27
CA SER A 228 6.47 -29.00 29.59
C SER A 228 7.42 -30.21 29.60
N THR A 229 8.46 -30.21 28.76
CA THR A 229 9.33 -31.39 28.54
C THR A 229 10.82 -31.12 28.78
N GLY A 230 11.24 -29.86 28.90
CA GLY A 230 12.65 -29.47 28.99
C GLY A 230 13.47 -29.72 27.71
N ASN A 231 12.86 -30.23 26.63
CA ASN A 231 13.53 -30.51 25.37
C ASN A 231 13.41 -29.31 24.41
N ILE A 232 14.55 -28.89 23.87
CA ILE A 232 14.70 -27.81 22.91
C ILE A 232 14.75 -28.43 21.50
N ASP A 233 13.63 -28.39 20.77
CA ASP A 233 13.57 -28.78 19.36
C ASP A 233 13.28 -27.54 18.51
N MET A 234 14.33 -27.05 17.84
CA MET A 234 14.29 -25.82 17.04
C MET A 234 14.01 -26.06 15.56
N SER A 235 13.91 -27.32 15.11
CA SER A 235 13.77 -27.66 13.68
C SER A 235 12.59 -26.94 13.02
N ALA A 236 11.45 -26.86 13.73
CA ALA A 236 10.28 -26.16 13.25
C ALA A 236 10.47 -24.64 13.21
N VAL A 237 11.27 -24.05 14.10
CA VAL A 237 11.56 -22.61 14.14
C VAL A 237 12.56 -22.25 13.04
N GLU A 238 13.62 -23.05 12.87
CA GLU A 238 14.62 -22.92 11.80
C GLU A 238 13.98 -22.93 10.41
N ASP A 239 13.08 -23.86 10.16
CA ASP A 239 12.32 -23.96 8.91
C ASP A 239 11.47 -22.68 8.65
N ARG A 240 10.91 -22.05 9.70
CA ARG A 240 10.20 -20.76 9.54
C ARG A 240 11.14 -19.58 9.35
N CYS A 241 12.30 -19.57 9.99
CA CYS A 241 13.32 -18.56 9.75
C CYS A 241 13.78 -18.62 8.28
N MET A 242 14.03 -19.81 7.74
CA MET A 242 14.41 -20.00 6.33
C MET A 242 13.34 -19.45 5.37
N HIS A 243 12.06 -19.80 5.55
CA HIS A 243 11.00 -19.24 4.72
C HIS A 243 10.95 -17.72 4.80
N LEU A 244 11.09 -17.16 6.00
CA LEU A 244 11.07 -15.72 6.18
C LEU A 244 12.26 -15.06 5.47
N ASP A 245 13.46 -15.58 5.66
CA ASP A 245 14.70 -15.07 5.07
C ASP A 245 14.65 -15.07 3.54
N LEU A 246 14.12 -16.14 2.93
CA LEU A 246 13.96 -16.26 1.48
C LEU A 246 13.04 -15.18 0.89
N PHE A 247 11.91 -14.89 1.55
CA PHE A 247 10.89 -13.99 1.00
C PHE A 247 11.05 -12.52 1.44
N VAL A 248 11.74 -12.28 2.55
CA VAL A 248 12.26 -10.95 2.93
C VAL A 248 13.49 -10.61 2.10
N GLY A 249 14.28 -11.61 1.70
CA GLY A 249 15.52 -11.43 0.95
C GLY A 249 16.75 -11.13 1.83
N ARG A 250 16.71 -11.48 3.11
CA ARG A 250 17.76 -11.20 4.09
C ARG A 250 18.03 -12.43 4.95
N LYS A 251 19.25 -12.97 4.87
CA LYS A 251 19.71 -14.07 5.72
C LYS A 251 19.79 -13.59 7.18
N GLY A 252 19.25 -14.38 8.11
CA GLY A 252 19.26 -14.09 9.55
C GLY A 252 18.13 -13.17 10.03
N ALA A 253 17.27 -12.64 9.14
CA ALA A 253 16.14 -11.81 9.55
C ALA A 253 15.16 -12.57 10.46
N GLY A 254 14.90 -13.84 10.15
CA GLY A 254 14.06 -14.72 10.95
C GLY A 254 14.59 -14.92 12.36
N VAL A 255 15.90 -15.14 12.51
CA VAL A 255 16.55 -15.29 13.82
C VAL A 255 16.47 -13.97 14.61
N GLY A 256 16.72 -12.84 13.96
CA GLY A 256 16.54 -11.51 14.57
C GLY A 256 15.11 -11.27 15.06
N TYR A 257 14.10 -11.73 14.32
CA TYR A 257 12.71 -11.63 14.77
C TYR A 257 12.38 -12.56 15.94
N VAL A 258 13.01 -13.73 16.04
CA VAL A 258 12.88 -14.59 17.23
C VAL A 258 13.47 -13.88 18.45
N HIS A 259 14.64 -13.24 18.31
CA HIS A 259 15.23 -12.43 19.38
C HIS A 259 14.27 -11.33 19.85
N ASP A 260 13.77 -10.50 18.92
CA ASP A 260 12.80 -9.45 19.20
C ASP A 260 11.57 -10.00 19.95
N MET A 261 11.02 -11.14 19.50
CA MET A 261 9.85 -11.79 20.12
C MET A 261 10.12 -12.20 21.56
N LEU A 262 11.28 -12.78 21.86
CA LEU A 262 11.64 -13.20 23.22
C LEU A 262 11.81 -11.98 24.13
N MET A 263 12.42 -10.91 23.65
CA MET A 263 12.57 -9.65 24.39
C MET A 263 11.22 -8.99 24.66
N ASP A 264 10.34 -8.97 23.67
CA ASP A 264 8.98 -8.44 23.82
C ASP A 264 8.17 -9.26 24.84
N TYR A 265 8.20 -10.59 24.76
CA TYR A 265 7.57 -11.48 25.74
C TYR A 265 8.15 -11.33 27.14
N ALA A 266 9.45 -11.09 27.29
CA ALA A 266 10.06 -10.79 28.57
C ALA A 266 9.52 -9.47 29.14
N SER A 267 9.45 -8.42 28.31
CA SER A 267 8.96 -7.09 28.71
C SER A 267 7.49 -7.11 29.15
N TRP A 268 6.66 -7.97 28.56
CA TRP A 268 5.25 -8.15 28.93
C TRP A 268 5.05 -9.10 30.12
N GLY A 269 6.13 -9.67 30.66
CA GLY A 269 6.08 -10.66 31.73
C GLY A 269 5.40 -11.97 31.33
N TYR A 270 5.55 -12.37 30.06
CA TYR A 270 5.09 -13.64 29.52
C TYR A 270 6.15 -14.73 29.70
N LEU A 271 7.42 -14.35 29.74
CA LEU A 271 8.55 -15.22 30.08
C LEU A 271 9.56 -14.50 30.96
N LYS A 272 10.53 -15.23 31.52
CA LYS A 272 11.70 -14.66 32.20
C LYS A 272 12.97 -15.14 31.54
N LEU A 273 13.87 -14.20 31.26
CA LEU A 273 15.23 -14.48 30.81
C LEU A 273 16.17 -14.62 32.01
N ARG A 274 17.36 -15.22 31.81
CA ARG A 274 18.40 -15.28 32.85
C ARG A 274 18.79 -13.86 33.32
N PRO A 275 19.03 -13.64 34.63
CA PRO A 275 19.37 -12.31 35.14
C PRO A 275 20.69 -11.80 34.56
N ASN A 276 20.74 -10.53 34.16
CA ASN A 276 21.93 -9.82 33.64
C ASN A 276 22.56 -10.39 32.36
N GLU A 277 21.86 -11.28 31.65
CA GLU A 277 22.32 -11.88 30.40
C GLU A 277 21.21 -11.76 29.35
N GLU A 278 21.12 -10.61 28.68
CA GLU A 278 20.36 -10.54 27.43
C GLU A 278 21.07 -11.42 26.39
N PRO A 279 20.36 -12.29 25.66
CA PRO A 279 20.98 -13.07 24.61
C PRO A 279 21.59 -12.11 23.60
N PRO A 280 22.86 -12.28 23.23
CA PRO A 280 23.50 -11.40 22.26
C PRO A 280 22.78 -11.52 20.91
N ARG A 281 22.80 -10.46 20.11
CA ARG A 281 22.01 -10.40 18.85
C ARG A 281 22.45 -11.44 17.81
N ASP A 282 23.68 -11.91 17.90
CA ASP A 282 24.29 -12.94 17.07
C ASP A 282 24.16 -14.35 17.67
N ALA A 283 23.46 -14.51 18.79
CA ALA A 283 23.19 -15.82 19.38
C ALA A 283 22.49 -16.75 18.39
N THR A 284 22.78 -18.04 18.49
CA THR A 284 22.04 -19.09 17.80
C THR A 284 20.65 -19.26 18.42
N LEU A 285 19.71 -19.87 17.68
CA LEU A 285 18.37 -20.15 18.23
C LEU A 285 18.46 -20.98 19.52
N THR A 286 19.30 -22.01 19.55
CA THR A 286 19.49 -22.84 20.75
C THR A 286 19.92 -22.00 21.96
N GLU A 287 20.95 -21.16 21.79
CA GLU A 287 21.42 -20.26 22.86
C GLU A 287 20.29 -19.32 23.33
N MET A 288 19.57 -18.66 22.40
CA MET A 288 18.46 -17.77 22.75
C MET A 288 17.39 -18.46 23.61
N PHE A 289 17.00 -19.69 23.27
CA PHE A 289 16.00 -20.43 24.02
C PHE A 289 16.54 -21.01 25.34
N GLU A 290 17.85 -21.28 25.46
CA GLU A 290 18.50 -21.66 26.73
C GLU A 290 18.50 -20.52 27.77
N HIS A 291 18.47 -19.26 27.32
CA HIS A 291 18.31 -18.10 28.20
C HIS A 291 16.90 -18.01 28.82
N VAL A 292 15.90 -18.74 28.31
CA VAL A 292 14.54 -18.72 28.84
C VAL A 292 14.46 -19.62 30.08
N THR A 293 14.21 -19.02 31.24
CA THR A 293 14.15 -19.72 32.54
C THR A 293 12.72 -20.08 32.96
N TYR A 294 11.73 -19.31 32.50
CA TYR A 294 10.33 -19.50 32.86
C TYR A 294 9.43 -19.00 31.74
N VAL A 295 8.32 -19.70 31.50
CA VAL A 295 7.30 -19.35 30.51
C VAL A 295 5.91 -19.43 31.15
N SER A 296 5.16 -18.32 31.07
CA SER A 296 3.76 -18.26 31.47
C SER A 296 2.87 -18.81 30.34
N ILE A 297 2.67 -20.12 30.31
CA ILE A 297 1.94 -20.83 29.24
C ILE A 297 0.56 -20.19 28.97
N ASP A 298 -0.18 -19.79 30.00
CA ASP A 298 -1.53 -19.20 29.89
C ASP A 298 -1.55 -17.86 29.15
N LYS A 299 -0.42 -17.15 29.10
CA LYS A 299 -0.28 -15.88 28.39
C LYS A 299 0.18 -16.06 26.94
N ILE A 300 0.75 -17.22 26.60
CA ILE A 300 1.19 -17.55 25.24
C ILE A 300 0.03 -18.20 24.48
N GLY A 301 -0.72 -17.37 23.77
CA GLY A 301 -1.86 -17.78 22.96
C GLY A 301 -1.49 -18.54 21.68
N THR A 302 -2.49 -19.17 21.09
CA THR A 302 -2.45 -19.56 19.67
C THR A 302 -2.58 -18.30 18.82
N VAL A 303 -1.71 -18.15 17.82
CA VAL A 303 -1.76 -17.03 16.89
C VAL A 303 -2.37 -17.47 15.56
N GLY A 304 -2.92 -16.50 14.81
CA GLY A 304 -3.44 -16.72 13.47
C GLY A 304 -4.91 -17.09 13.39
N LYS A 305 -5.46 -16.96 12.17
CA LYS A 305 -6.90 -17.10 11.88
C LYS A 305 -7.12 -18.13 10.77
N SER A 306 -8.26 -18.82 10.77
CA SER A 306 -8.66 -19.78 9.72
C SER A 306 -9.31 -19.11 8.51
N VAL A 307 -9.93 -17.93 8.72
CA VAL A 307 -10.61 -17.13 7.70
C VAL A 307 -9.90 -15.79 7.52
N ALA A 308 -9.79 -15.34 6.27
CA ALA A 308 -9.16 -14.07 5.95
C ALA A 308 -10.05 -12.92 6.44
N ASP A 309 -9.42 -11.87 6.99
CA ASP A 309 -10.17 -10.74 7.51
C ASP A 309 -10.66 -9.81 6.38
N ILE A 310 -9.90 -9.71 5.27
CA ILE A 310 -10.23 -8.87 4.11
C ILE A 310 -10.11 -9.65 2.79
N GLY A 311 -10.99 -9.34 1.84
CA GLY A 311 -10.98 -9.85 0.48
C GLY A 311 -11.49 -8.79 -0.50
N PHE A 312 -11.24 -9.02 -1.79
CA PHE A 312 -11.49 -8.02 -2.84
C PHE A 312 -12.42 -8.56 -3.93
N SER A 313 -13.47 -7.79 -4.23
CA SER A 313 -14.40 -8.09 -5.32
C SER A 313 -14.23 -7.11 -6.47
N PHE A 314 -13.97 -7.65 -7.65
CA PHE A 314 -13.77 -6.92 -8.90
C PHE A 314 -15.08 -6.86 -9.69
N ALA A 315 -15.50 -5.64 -10.03
CA ALA A 315 -16.78 -5.39 -10.67
C ALA A 315 -16.86 -5.90 -12.13
N PRO A 316 -18.07 -6.22 -12.60
CA PRO A 316 -18.35 -6.41 -14.02
C PRO A 316 -18.39 -5.06 -14.74
N CYS A 317 -17.32 -4.76 -15.49
CA CYS A 317 -17.12 -3.45 -16.14
C CYS A 317 -16.67 -3.51 -17.61
N GLY A 318 -16.90 -4.64 -18.31
CA GLY A 318 -16.59 -4.79 -19.74
C GLY A 318 -15.11 -4.50 -20.07
N PHE A 319 -14.83 -3.72 -21.11
CA PHE A 319 -13.45 -3.37 -21.51
C PHE A 319 -12.71 -2.42 -20.55
N LEU A 320 -13.27 -2.09 -19.37
CA LEU A 320 -12.54 -1.37 -18.30
C LEU A 320 -11.63 -2.30 -17.46
N VAL A 321 -11.29 -3.50 -17.96
CA VAL A 321 -10.26 -4.38 -17.38
C VAL A 321 -8.96 -3.65 -17.03
N PRO A 322 -8.40 -2.74 -17.85
CA PRO A 322 -7.17 -2.02 -17.50
C PRO A 322 -7.21 -1.32 -16.13
N TYR A 323 -8.34 -0.69 -15.78
CA TYR A 323 -8.53 -0.07 -14.47
C TYR A 323 -8.43 -1.11 -13.33
N LEU A 324 -9.12 -2.25 -13.50
CA LEU A 324 -9.09 -3.34 -12.52
C LEU A 324 -7.67 -3.91 -12.36
N MET A 325 -6.93 -4.05 -13.46
CA MET A 325 -5.53 -4.50 -13.47
C MET A 325 -4.62 -3.48 -12.78
N GLY A 326 -4.86 -2.19 -12.96
CA GLY A 326 -4.16 -1.12 -12.26
C GLY A 326 -4.33 -1.20 -10.75
N THR A 327 -5.58 -1.31 -10.29
CA THR A 327 -5.88 -1.52 -8.86
C THR A 327 -5.20 -2.79 -8.33
N LEU A 328 -5.30 -3.89 -9.06
CA LEU A 328 -4.68 -5.16 -8.68
C LEU A 328 -3.16 -5.04 -8.57
N SER A 329 -2.53 -4.38 -9.53
CA SER A 329 -1.09 -4.16 -9.57
C SER A 329 -0.62 -3.35 -8.34
N PHE A 330 -1.29 -2.24 -8.03
CA PHE A 330 -0.93 -1.44 -6.85
C PHE A 330 -1.14 -2.20 -5.53
N LEU A 331 -2.27 -2.88 -5.36
CA LEU A 331 -2.53 -3.62 -4.12
C LEU A 331 -1.59 -4.82 -3.94
N SER A 332 -1.13 -5.44 -5.03
CA SER A 332 -0.15 -6.52 -4.98
C SER A 332 1.24 -6.00 -4.60
N GLU A 333 1.63 -4.81 -5.04
CA GLU A 333 2.89 -4.14 -4.63
C GLU A 333 2.96 -3.87 -3.14
N MET A 334 1.81 -3.50 -2.58
CA MET A 334 1.65 -3.30 -1.14
C MET A 334 1.46 -4.62 -0.38
N ASN A 335 1.53 -5.78 -1.04
CA ASN A 335 1.25 -7.11 -0.47
C ASN A 335 -0.13 -7.23 0.23
N ILE A 336 -1.07 -6.34 -0.11
CA ILE A 336 -2.48 -6.38 0.33
C ILE A 336 -3.21 -7.48 -0.43
N LEU A 337 -2.95 -7.60 -1.74
CA LEU A 337 -3.29 -8.77 -2.54
C LEU A 337 -2.08 -9.71 -2.59
N ASN A 338 -2.25 -10.92 -2.06
CA ASN A 338 -1.25 -11.97 -1.98
C ASN A 338 -1.95 -13.34 -1.97
N ALA A 339 -1.23 -14.45 -1.92
CA ALA A 339 -1.78 -15.81 -2.05
C ALA A 339 -2.90 -16.15 -1.04
N THR A 340 -2.97 -15.42 0.07
CA THR A 340 -3.94 -15.63 1.15
C THR A 340 -5.19 -14.75 1.05
N THR A 341 -5.18 -13.74 0.18
CA THR A 341 -6.29 -12.80 0.02
C THR A 341 -7.38 -13.39 -0.89
N PRO A 342 -8.62 -13.58 -0.41
CA PRO A 342 -9.73 -14.06 -1.23
C PRO A 342 -10.14 -13.05 -2.29
N LEU A 343 -10.43 -13.56 -3.50
CA LEU A 343 -10.77 -12.75 -4.66
C LEU A 343 -12.12 -13.19 -5.23
N THR A 344 -12.93 -12.24 -5.68
CA THR A 344 -14.18 -12.53 -6.39
C THR A 344 -14.33 -11.64 -7.61
N GLY A 345 -14.73 -12.19 -8.74
CA GLY A 345 -14.89 -11.45 -9.99
C GLY A 345 -16.18 -11.80 -10.72
N GLY A 346 -16.79 -10.82 -11.37
CA GLY A 346 -17.86 -11.02 -12.36
C GLY A 346 -17.47 -10.36 -13.67
N SER A 347 -17.74 -11.01 -14.81
CA SER A 347 -17.42 -10.49 -16.15
C SER A 347 -15.96 -10.09 -16.29
N ALA A 348 -15.67 -8.84 -16.64
CA ALA A 348 -14.33 -8.24 -16.64
C ALA A 348 -13.54 -8.51 -15.33
N GLY A 349 -14.22 -8.49 -14.18
CA GLY A 349 -13.63 -8.86 -12.90
C GLY A 349 -13.26 -10.34 -12.80
N ALA A 350 -14.03 -11.24 -13.41
CA ALA A 350 -13.69 -12.67 -13.47
C ALA A 350 -12.43 -12.91 -14.32
N ILE A 351 -12.33 -12.23 -15.48
CA ILE A 351 -11.13 -12.24 -16.31
C ILE A 351 -9.93 -11.75 -15.48
N THR A 352 -10.08 -10.62 -14.77
CA THR A 352 -9.03 -10.03 -13.93
C THR A 352 -8.53 -11.00 -12.86
N VAL A 353 -9.43 -11.58 -12.05
CA VAL A 353 -9.01 -12.43 -10.92
C VAL A 353 -8.43 -13.76 -11.39
N VAL A 354 -8.99 -14.37 -12.44
CA VAL A 354 -8.45 -15.61 -13.02
C VAL A 354 -7.09 -15.34 -13.63
N ALA A 355 -6.96 -14.32 -14.48
CA ALA A 355 -5.69 -13.97 -15.08
C ALA A 355 -4.64 -13.67 -14.01
N ALA A 356 -4.94 -12.81 -13.03
CA ALA A 356 -3.96 -12.44 -12.02
C ALA A 356 -3.54 -13.57 -11.06
N SER A 357 -4.36 -14.61 -10.90
CA SER A 357 -4.06 -15.75 -10.01
C SER A 357 -3.45 -16.94 -10.75
N THR A 358 -3.59 -17.00 -12.07
CA THR A 358 -3.18 -18.16 -12.88
C THR A 358 -2.15 -17.82 -13.94
N VAL A 359 -2.25 -16.65 -14.58
CA VAL A 359 -1.33 -16.16 -15.61
C VAL A 359 -0.07 -15.61 -14.97
N ARG A 360 0.98 -15.61 -15.79
CA ARG A 360 2.31 -15.09 -15.51
C ARG A 360 2.30 -13.89 -14.57
N PRO A 361 3.35 -13.75 -13.76
CA PRO A 361 3.41 -12.78 -12.68
C PRO A 361 3.77 -11.37 -13.15
N ASP A 362 3.50 -11.10 -14.41
CA ASP A 362 3.95 -9.90 -15.07
C ASP A 362 2.77 -9.06 -15.47
N VAL A 363 2.60 -7.96 -14.73
CA VAL A 363 1.62 -6.92 -15.04
C VAL A 363 1.75 -6.43 -16.48
N VAL A 364 2.95 -6.45 -17.07
CA VAL A 364 3.18 -6.07 -18.47
C VAL A 364 2.49 -7.03 -19.43
N GLU A 365 2.64 -8.34 -19.22
CA GLU A 365 2.01 -9.33 -20.09
C GLU A 365 0.49 -9.35 -19.93
N LEU A 366 0.01 -9.23 -18.70
CA LEU A 366 -1.42 -9.09 -18.45
C LEU A 366 -1.98 -7.86 -19.17
N MET A 367 -1.21 -6.76 -19.20
CA MET A 367 -1.55 -5.57 -19.98
C MET A 367 -1.45 -5.80 -21.48
N LEU A 368 -0.46 -6.53 -22.01
CA LEU A 368 -0.38 -6.89 -23.43
C LEU A 368 -1.60 -7.72 -23.88
N ILE A 369 -2.00 -8.72 -23.07
CA ILE A 369 -3.21 -9.52 -23.29
C ILE A 369 -4.44 -8.62 -23.28
N THR A 370 -4.51 -7.69 -22.31
CA THR A 370 -5.63 -6.74 -22.17
C THR A 370 -5.68 -5.76 -23.36
N GLU A 371 -4.55 -5.21 -23.78
CA GLU A 371 -4.42 -4.30 -24.93
C GLU A 371 -4.88 -4.99 -26.21
N GLN A 372 -4.45 -6.23 -26.44
CA GLN A 372 -4.88 -7.02 -27.59
C GLN A 372 -6.38 -7.30 -27.55
N MET A 373 -6.92 -7.69 -26.39
CA MET A 373 -8.35 -7.94 -26.20
C MET A 373 -9.19 -6.68 -26.46
N CYS A 374 -8.73 -5.54 -25.95
CA CYS A 374 -9.36 -4.23 -26.16
C CYS A 374 -9.32 -3.80 -27.62
N GLU A 375 -8.20 -4.00 -28.32
CA GLU A 375 -8.06 -3.66 -29.74
C GLU A 375 -8.96 -4.54 -30.62
N GLU A 376 -9.01 -5.84 -30.35
CA GLU A 376 -9.94 -6.73 -31.05
C GLU A 376 -11.40 -6.36 -30.81
N GLY A 377 -11.75 -5.97 -29.58
CA GLY A 377 -13.09 -5.49 -29.23
C GLY A 377 -13.47 -4.22 -29.97
N ARG A 378 -12.50 -3.32 -30.17
CA ARG A 378 -12.67 -2.07 -30.91
C ARG A 378 -12.83 -2.29 -32.41
N ILE A 379 -12.03 -3.18 -33.02
CA ILE A 379 -12.06 -3.47 -34.46
C ILE A 379 -13.29 -4.29 -34.84
N LYS A 380 -13.55 -5.39 -34.12
CA LYS A 380 -14.59 -6.37 -34.49
C LYS A 380 -15.96 -6.00 -33.91
N GLY A 381 -15.99 -5.14 -32.91
CA GLY A 381 -17.18 -4.80 -32.14
C GLY A 381 -17.62 -5.92 -31.18
N PRO A 382 -18.37 -5.59 -30.12
CA PRO A 382 -18.82 -6.56 -29.12
C PRO A 382 -20.04 -7.38 -29.56
N LEU A 383 -20.87 -6.86 -30.46
CA LEU A 383 -22.19 -7.41 -30.78
C LEU A 383 -22.09 -8.83 -31.38
N HIS A 384 -22.64 -9.79 -30.65
CA HIS A 384 -22.61 -11.23 -30.90
C HIS A 384 -21.20 -11.84 -31.03
N ASN A 385 -20.17 -11.13 -30.55
CA ASN A 385 -18.77 -11.52 -30.72
C ASN A 385 -17.99 -11.55 -29.38
N LEU A 386 -18.55 -11.04 -28.28
CA LEU A 386 -17.87 -10.98 -26.99
C LEU A 386 -17.49 -12.37 -26.45
N ASP A 387 -18.38 -13.36 -26.54
CA ASP A 387 -18.06 -14.73 -26.06
C ASP A 387 -16.86 -15.32 -26.81
N LYS A 388 -16.85 -15.17 -28.14
CA LYS A 388 -15.74 -15.65 -28.98
C LYS A 388 -14.44 -14.92 -28.63
N LEU A 389 -14.49 -13.61 -28.42
CA LEU A 389 -13.34 -12.79 -28.05
C LEU A 389 -12.76 -13.19 -26.69
N VAL A 390 -13.62 -13.38 -25.69
CA VAL A 390 -13.22 -13.84 -24.36
C VAL A 390 -12.62 -15.23 -24.44
N LYS A 391 -13.28 -16.17 -25.15
CA LYS A 391 -12.77 -17.52 -25.38
C LYS A 391 -11.40 -17.52 -26.05
N SER A 392 -11.25 -16.80 -27.17
CA SER A 392 -9.98 -16.73 -27.88
C SER A 392 -8.88 -16.06 -27.06
N SER A 393 -9.23 -15.12 -26.19
CA SER A 393 -8.27 -14.52 -25.29
C SER A 393 -7.79 -15.53 -24.26
N LEU A 394 -8.70 -16.22 -23.58
CA LEU A 394 -8.40 -17.27 -22.59
C LEU A 394 -7.56 -18.41 -23.18
N ASP A 395 -7.93 -18.91 -24.37
CA ASP A 395 -7.22 -20.00 -25.04
C ASP A 395 -5.75 -19.64 -25.39
N ARG A 396 -5.38 -18.35 -25.43
CA ARG A 396 -3.99 -17.92 -25.69
C ARG A 396 -3.07 -18.02 -24.47
N TRP A 397 -3.61 -17.93 -23.26
CA TRP A 397 -2.78 -17.85 -22.04
C TRP A 397 -3.10 -18.91 -21.00
N LEU A 398 -4.21 -19.66 -21.13
CA LEU A 398 -4.49 -20.79 -20.26
C LEU A 398 -3.61 -21.99 -20.58
N ILE A 399 -2.64 -22.29 -19.72
CA ILE A 399 -1.79 -23.50 -19.80
C ILE A 399 -2.38 -24.64 -18.96
N PRO A 400 -2.18 -25.92 -19.33
CA PRO A 400 -2.69 -27.07 -18.58
C PRO A 400 -2.41 -26.98 -17.07
N GLY A 401 -3.36 -27.40 -16.24
CA GLY A 401 -3.19 -27.44 -14.78
C GLY A 401 -3.45 -26.14 -14.01
N MET A 402 -3.62 -24.99 -14.69
CA MET A 402 -3.94 -23.70 -14.05
C MET A 402 -5.18 -23.73 -13.16
N TYR A 403 -6.19 -24.53 -13.51
CA TYR A 403 -7.39 -24.69 -12.70
C TYR A 403 -7.09 -25.21 -11.28
N ARG A 404 -6.02 -26.02 -11.12
CA ARG A 404 -5.60 -26.53 -9.81
C ARG A 404 -4.99 -25.44 -8.96
N VAL A 405 -4.16 -24.57 -9.56
CA VAL A 405 -3.61 -23.39 -8.89
C VAL A 405 -4.74 -22.52 -8.34
N ALA A 406 -5.78 -22.27 -9.15
CA ALA A 406 -6.96 -21.52 -8.72
C ALA A 406 -7.71 -22.22 -7.57
N ASN A 407 -7.91 -23.55 -7.65
CA ASN A 407 -8.63 -24.33 -6.64
C ASN A 407 -7.87 -24.46 -5.31
N GLU A 408 -6.54 -24.54 -5.36
CA GLU A 408 -5.66 -24.77 -4.19
C GLU A 408 -5.20 -23.47 -3.52
N ARG A 409 -5.42 -22.33 -4.18
CA ARG A 409 -5.12 -21.00 -3.66
C ARG A 409 -5.70 -20.82 -2.24
N ILE A 410 -4.88 -20.26 -1.34
CA ILE A 410 -5.24 -20.14 0.07
C ILE A 410 -6.43 -19.18 0.24
N GLY A 411 -6.28 -17.98 -0.35
CA GLY A 411 -7.35 -17.02 -0.54
C GLY A 411 -8.21 -17.43 -1.73
N GLU A 412 -9.35 -18.05 -1.45
CA GLU A 412 -10.23 -18.63 -2.47
C GLU A 412 -10.54 -17.64 -3.60
N LEU A 413 -10.40 -18.12 -4.84
CA LEU A 413 -10.83 -17.42 -6.05
C LEU A 413 -12.27 -17.80 -6.39
N ARG A 414 -13.10 -16.80 -6.67
CA ARG A 414 -14.53 -16.98 -6.96
C ARG A 414 -14.92 -16.27 -8.26
N VAL A 415 -15.55 -17.00 -9.18
CA VAL A 415 -16.17 -16.48 -10.40
C VAL A 415 -17.68 -16.41 -10.21
N SER A 416 -18.26 -15.22 -10.39
CA SER A 416 -19.69 -14.97 -10.23
C SER A 416 -20.41 -14.97 -11.58
N MET A 417 -21.58 -15.57 -11.64
CA MET A 417 -22.43 -15.68 -12.82
C MET A 417 -23.90 -15.76 -12.41
N ALA A 418 -24.81 -15.66 -13.37
CA ALA A 418 -26.24 -15.66 -13.08
C ALA A 418 -27.01 -16.65 -13.97
N PRO A 419 -27.33 -17.85 -13.48
CA PRO A 419 -28.39 -18.66 -14.10
C PRO A 419 -29.73 -17.94 -14.09
N ARG A 420 -30.52 -18.16 -15.13
CA ARG A 420 -31.88 -17.64 -15.25
C ARG A 420 -32.89 -18.76 -15.04
N LYS A 421 -33.82 -18.58 -14.10
CA LYS A 421 -34.99 -19.46 -13.95
C LYS A 421 -36.25 -18.62 -14.13
N GLY A 422 -36.96 -18.85 -15.24
CA GLY A 422 -38.09 -18.01 -15.67
C GLY A 422 -37.66 -16.59 -16.04
N LEU A 423 -38.22 -15.58 -15.35
CA LEU A 423 -37.91 -14.16 -15.56
C LEU A 423 -36.87 -13.60 -14.56
N ARG A 424 -36.35 -14.43 -13.65
CA ARG A 424 -35.42 -13.99 -12.60
C ARG A 424 -34.03 -14.57 -12.78
N TYR A 425 -33.03 -13.73 -12.53
CA TYR A 425 -31.63 -14.11 -12.40
C TYR A 425 -31.34 -14.49 -10.95
N TYR A 426 -30.53 -15.52 -10.76
CA TYR A 426 -30.08 -15.98 -9.44
C TYR A 426 -28.56 -15.97 -9.42
N GLY A 427 -27.96 -15.39 -8.38
CA GLY A 427 -26.51 -15.41 -8.22
C GLY A 427 -25.97 -16.81 -8.03
N LYS A 428 -24.93 -17.15 -8.79
CA LYS A 428 -24.14 -18.38 -8.66
C LYS A 428 -22.67 -17.99 -8.59
N VAL A 429 -21.95 -18.54 -7.63
CA VAL A 429 -20.52 -18.35 -7.47
C VAL A 429 -19.84 -19.71 -7.60
N VAL A 430 -18.76 -19.75 -8.37
CA VAL A 430 -17.96 -20.95 -8.64
C VAL A 430 -16.55 -20.68 -8.15
N SER A 431 -16.02 -21.58 -7.32
CA SER A 431 -14.65 -21.51 -6.79
C SER A 431 -13.86 -22.79 -6.97
N GLN A 432 -14.47 -23.82 -7.57
CA GLN A 432 -13.85 -25.11 -7.82
C GLN A 432 -14.11 -25.50 -9.27
N PHE A 433 -13.03 -25.64 -10.02
CA PHE A 433 -13.01 -25.97 -11.44
C PHE A 433 -12.57 -27.42 -11.64
N ASN A 434 -13.18 -28.11 -12.60
CA ASN A 434 -12.85 -29.52 -12.86
C ASN A 434 -11.57 -29.68 -13.70
N ASP A 435 -11.39 -28.75 -14.64
CA ASP A 435 -10.28 -28.67 -15.57
C ASP A 435 -10.16 -27.23 -16.13
N ASN A 436 -9.20 -27.00 -17.03
CA ASN A 436 -9.03 -25.70 -17.68
C ASN A 436 -10.23 -25.30 -18.55
N GLU A 437 -10.96 -26.23 -19.15
CA GLU A 437 -12.10 -25.93 -20.00
C GLU A 437 -13.29 -25.45 -19.17
N ASP A 438 -13.56 -26.11 -18.05
CA ASP A 438 -14.57 -25.74 -17.07
C ASP A 438 -14.25 -24.37 -16.45
N MET A 439 -12.97 -24.09 -16.16
CA MET A 439 -12.53 -22.75 -15.72
C MET A 439 -12.75 -21.68 -16.81
N ARG A 440 -12.35 -21.97 -18.05
CA ARG A 440 -12.58 -21.07 -19.20
C ARG A 440 -14.07 -20.80 -19.38
N ASP A 441 -14.90 -21.83 -19.33
CA ASP A 441 -16.35 -21.72 -19.53
C ASP A 441 -17.02 -20.96 -18.39
N ALA A 442 -16.54 -21.09 -17.14
CA ALA A 442 -16.98 -20.27 -16.03
C ALA A 442 -16.73 -18.77 -16.30
N VAL A 443 -15.54 -18.41 -16.80
CA VAL A 443 -15.20 -17.01 -17.15
C VAL A 443 -16.03 -16.52 -18.34
N ARG A 444 -16.14 -17.32 -19.40
CA ARG A 444 -16.95 -17.00 -20.59
C ARG A 444 -18.39 -16.67 -20.22
N VAL A 445 -19.01 -17.54 -19.42
CA VAL A 445 -20.38 -17.35 -18.94
C VAL A 445 -20.50 -16.16 -17.99
N SER A 446 -19.51 -15.94 -17.12
CA SER A 446 -19.44 -14.76 -16.26
C SER A 446 -19.39 -13.46 -17.06
N SER A 447 -18.90 -13.50 -18.30
CA SER A 447 -18.87 -12.38 -19.26
C SER A 447 -20.02 -12.40 -20.28
N ASN A 448 -21.01 -13.29 -20.12
CA ASN A 448 -22.10 -13.46 -21.08
C ASN A 448 -23.21 -12.39 -20.89
N ILE A 449 -22.96 -11.19 -21.38
CA ILE A 449 -23.94 -10.09 -21.47
C ILE A 449 -25.07 -10.48 -22.44
N PRO A 450 -26.35 -10.58 -21.98
CA PRO A 450 -27.48 -10.94 -22.83
C PRO A 450 -27.63 -10.05 -24.06
N GLY A 451 -27.76 -10.65 -25.24
CA GLY A 451 -27.93 -9.94 -26.52
C GLY A 451 -26.66 -9.34 -27.10
N LEU A 452 -25.64 -9.09 -26.27
CA LEU A 452 -24.35 -8.57 -26.72
C LEU A 452 -23.35 -9.70 -26.99
N SER A 453 -23.29 -10.76 -26.18
CA SER A 453 -22.13 -11.66 -26.22
C SER A 453 -22.18 -12.74 -27.28
N SER A 454 -23.37 -13.30 -27.49
CA SER A 454 -23.65 -14.36 -28.45
C SER A 454 -25.10 -14.27 -28.91
N LYS A 455 -25.43 -14.92 -30.03
CA LYS A 455 -26.82 -15.17 -30.45
C LYS A 455 -27.41 -16.38 -29.72
N GLU A 456 -26.58 -17.40 -29.52
CA GLU A 456 -26.95 -18.65 -28.86
C GLU A 456 -26.78 -18.56 -27.34
N PRO A 457 -27.58 -19.32 -26.55
CA PRO A 457 -27.35 -19.45 -25.12
C PRO A 457 -25.95 -19.99 -24.81
N VAL A 458 -25.29 -19.42 -23.80
CA VAL A 458 -24.00 -19.92 -23.30
C VAL A 458 -24.28 -20.75 -22.04
N TYR A 459 -23.71 -21.96 -22.01
CA TYR A 459 -23.96 -22.94 -20.95
C TYR A 459 -22.75 -23.04 -20.03
N PHE A 460 -23.02 -23.22 -18.74
CA PHE A 460 -22.02 -23.65 -17.77
C PHE A 460 -22.56 -24.86 -17.00
N ARG A 461 -21.88 -26.00 -17.11
CA ARG A 461 -22.28 -27.29 -16.49
C ARG A 461 -23.75 -27.66 -16.76
N GLY A 462 -24.18 -27.51 -18.01
CA GLY A 462 -25.53 -27.84 -18.47
C GLY A 462 -26.62 -26.80 -18.20
N GLU A 463 -26.31 -25.70 -17.50
CA GLU A 463 -27.27 -24.61 -17.23
C GLU A 463 -26.96 -23.38 -18.08
N VAL A 464 -28.00 -22.75 -18.66
CA VAL A 464 -27.86 -21.44 -19.31
C VAL A 464 -27.56 -20.38 -18.25
N CYS A 465 -26.43 -19.72 -18.40
CA CYS A 465 -25.95 -18.74 -17.44
C CYS A 465 -25.55 -17.44 -18.15
N TYR A 466 -25.62 -16.35 -17.40
CA TYR A 466 -25.43 -14.99 -17.88
C TYR A 466 -24.39 -14.25 -17.03
N ASP A 467 -24.06 -13.04 -17.49
CA ASP A 467 -23.03 -12.18 -16.91
C ASP A 467 -23.13 -12.04 -15.38
N GLY A 468 -21.96 -12.00 -14.73
CA GLY A 468 -21.82 -11.80 -13.29
C GLY A 468 -22.43 -10.49 -12.76
N PHE A 469 -22.67 -9.51 -13.64
CA PHE A 469 -23.46 -8.31 -13.34
C PHE A 469 -24.82 -8.64 -12.72
N PHE A 470 -25.45 -9.73 -13.16
CA PHE A 470 -26.77 -10.14 -12.65
C PHE A 470 -26.68 -11.05 -11.41
N ALA A 471 -25.47 -11.37 -10.92
CA ALA A 471 -25.29 -12.32 -9.84
C ALA A 471 -25.54 -11.72 -8.45
N CYS A 472 -25.43 -10.40 -8.30
CA CYS A 472 -25.53 -9.72 -7.02
C CYS A 472 -26.47 -8.51 -7.06
N GLU A 473 -26.98 -8.11 -5.89
CA GLU A 473 -27.93 -7.00 -5.78
C GLU A 473 -27.30 -5.65 -6.14
N ARG A 474 -28.13 -4.70 -6.59
CA ARG A 474 -27.69 -3.32 -6.90
C ARG A 474 -27.01 -2.60 -5.73
N LYS A 475 -27.38 -2.93 -4.48
CA LYS A 475 -26.78 -2.33 -3.27
C LYS A 475 -25.30 -2.69 -3.11
N ASP A 476 -24.88 -3.81 -3.67
CA ASP A 476 -23.51 -4.31 -3.69
C ASP A 476 -22.77 -3.89 -4.96
N TYR A 477 -23.40 -3.04 -5.80
CA TYR A 477 -22.82 -2.52 -7.05
C TYR A 477 -22.30 -3.64 -7.96
N CYS A 478 -23.06 -4.75 -8.00
CA CYS A 478 -22.77 -5.94 -8.80
C CYS A 478 -21.43 -6.63 -8.43
N CYS A 479 -20.89 -6.34 -7.24
CA CYS A 479 -19.69 -6.97 -6.69
C CYS A 479 -20.10 -8.01 -5.65
N CYS A 480 -19.84 -9.29 -5.94
CA CYS A 480 -20.24 -10.37 -5.04
C CYS A 480 -19.29 -10.51 -3.84
N PRO A 481 -19.79 -10.89 -2.65
CA PRO A 481 -18.95 -11.08 -1.47
C PRO A 481 -17.86 -12.14 -1.66
N THR A 482 -16.70 -11.89 -1.05
CA THR A 482 -15.59 -12.85 -1.01
C THR A 482 -15.75 -13.85 0.13
N GLY A 483 -14.78 -14.76 0.29
CA GLY A 483 -14.68 -15.67 1.45
C GLY A 483 -14.12 -15.00 2.72
N ALA A 484 -13.83 -13.70 2.69
CA ALA A 484 -13.31 -12.96 3.84
C ALA A 484 -14.41 -12.30 4.69
N LYS A 485 -14.08 -11.91 5.92
CA LYS A 485 -14.99 -11.18 6.82
C LYS A 485 -15.43 -9.83 6.27
N ARG A 486 -14.52 -9.11 5.60
CA ARG A 486 -14.77 -7.84 4.91
C ARG A 486 -14.50 -7.98 3.42
N THR A 487 -15.38 -7.43 2.60
CA THR A 487 -15.18 -7.35 1.13
C THR A 487 -15.06 -5.90 0.68
N VAL A 488 -13.89 -5.55 0.14
CA VAL A 488 -13.63 -4.29 -0.56
C VAL A 488 -14.03 -4.46 -2.03
N ARG A 489 -14.80 -3.51 -2.56
CA ARG A 489 -15.36 -3.57 -3.91
C ARG A 489 -14.63 -2.60 -4.82
N ILE A 490 -14.09 -3.11 -5.92
CA ILE A 490 -13.32 -2.35 -6.91
C ILE A 490 -14.22 -2.09 -8.11
N ASN A 491 -14.49 -0.83 -8.40
CA ASN A 491 -15.45 -0.46 -9.43
C ASN A 491 -15.08 0.88 -10.10
N PRO A 492 -14.83 0.90 -11.43
CA PRO A 492 -14.49 2.13 -12.15
C PRO A 492 -15.67 3.10 -12.33
N PHE A 493 -16.91 2.69 -12.03
CA PHE A 493 -18.07 3.56 -12.09
C PHE A 493 -18.15 4.43 -10.83
N ILE A 494 -18.55 5.69 -10.99
CA ILE A 494 -18.89 6.61 -9.90
C ILE A 494 -20.18 6.10 -9.24
N MET A 495 -20.02 5.24 -8.26
CA MET A 495 -21.09 4.57 -7.53
C MET A 495 -21.05 4.92 -6.04
N GLY A 496 -22.21 4.87 -5.38
CA GLY A 496 -22.28 4.98 -3.92
C GLY A 496 -22.29 6.37 -3.29
N ARG A 497 -22.68 7.43 -4.02
CA ARG A 497 -22.78 8.81 -3.50
C ARG A 497 -23.42 8.93 -2.11
N MET A 498 -24.53 8.23 -1.83
CA MET A 498 -25.17 8.30 -0.50
C MET A 498 -24.45 7.51 0.60
N ASN A 499 -23.76 6.43 0.23
CA ASN A 499 -23.09 5.52 1.15
C ASN A 499 -21.66 5.97 1.49
N LEU A 500 -20.95 6.62 0.56
CA LEU A 500 -19.57 7.12 0.69
C LEU A 500 -19.46 8.55 1.23
N ASN A 501 -20.58 9.30 1.24
CA ASN A 501 -20.69 10.62 1.89
C ASN A 501 -20.70 10.55 3.43
N ARG A 502 -20.80 9.34 4.00
CA ARG A 502 -20.73 9.03 5.43
C ARG A 502 -19.49 8.18 5.67
N GLN A 503 -18.31 8.78 5.48
CA GLN A 503 -17.06 8.07 5.70
C GLN A 503 -16.95 7.76 7.20
N LEU A 504 -16.99 6.47 7.49
CA LEU A 504 -17.01 5.84 8.79
C LEU A 504 -15.62 5.17 8.99
N LEU A 505 -15.42 4.35 10.03
CA LEU A 505 -14.17 3.61 10.25
C LEU A 505 -13.93 2.47 9.23
N CYS A 506 -14.61 2.45 8.08
CA CYS A 506 -14.40 1.48 7.01
C CYS A 506 -14.65 2.13 5.66
N ASN A 507 -13.73 1.94 4.71
CA ASN A 507 -13.95 2.26 3.31
C ASN A 507 -14.03 0.98 2.46
N ASP A 508 -15.22 0.53 2.11
CA ASP A 508 -15.41 -0.74 1.39
C ASP A 508 -15.34 -0.59 -0.15
N TYR A 509 -14.82 0.54 -0.66
CA TYR A 509 -14.85 0.85 -2.09
C TYR A 509 -13.55 1.47 -2.61
N ILE A 510 -13.06 0.92 -3.71
CA ILE A 510 -12.05 1.53 -4.58
C ILE A 510 -12.77 1.97 -5.84
N ASN A 511 -12.94 3.28 -6.00
CA ASN A 511 -13.59 3.89 -7.16
C ASN A 511 -13.24 5.39 -7.30
N PRO A 512 -13.59 6.01 -8.45
CA PRO A 512 -13.33 7.43 -8.70
C PRO A 512 -14.01 8.42 -7.74
N PHE A 513 -14.96 7.97 -6.91
CA PHE A 513 -15.62 8.87 -5.96
C PHE A 513 -14.63 9.41 -4.90
N LEU A 514 -13.52 8.73 -4.67
CA LEU A 514 -12.48 9.16 -3.74
C LEU A 514 -11.77 10.45 -4.19
N GLU A 515 -11.74 10.72 -5.49
CA GLU A 515 -11.09 11.90 -6.10
C GLU A 515 -11.61 13.22 -5.51
N GLY A 516 -12.91 13.30 -5.22
CA GLY A 516 -13.53 14.49 -4.61
C GLY A 516 -13.07 14.79 -3.19
N LYS A 517 -12.16 13.98 -2.62
CA LYS A 517 -11.60 14.12 -1.28
C LYS A 517 -10.07 14.24 -1.29
N ASP A 518 -9.47 14.47 -2.46
CA ASP A 518 -8.02 14.56 -2.62
C ASP A 518 -7.38 15.66 -1.74
N VAL A 519 -8.12 16.72 -1.39
CA VAL A 519 -7.67 17.76 -0.43
C VAL A 519 -7.21 17.16 0.91
N TYR A 520 -7.92 16.15 1.41
CA TYR A 520 -7.59 15.49 2.68
C TYR A 520 -6.45 14.48 2.52
N VAL A 521 -6.37 13.81 1.37
CA VAL A 521 -5.24 12.93 1.01
C VAL A 521 -3.95 13.74 0.96
N VAL A 522 -3.96 14.88 0.25
CA VAL A 522 -2.79 15.76 0.12
C VAL A 522 -2.38 16.35 1.46
N HIS A 523 -3.33 16.83 2.26
CA HIS A 523 -3.02 17.30 3.62
C HIS A 523 -2.38 16.18 4.47
N TYR A 524 -2.95 14.98 4.47
CA TYR A 524 -2.42 13.85 5.23
C TYR A 524 -0.99 13.48 4.78
N LEU A 525 -0.73 13.46 3.47
CA LEU A 525 0.62 13.21 2.94
C LEU A 525 1.63 14.30 3.35
N ARG A 526 1.25 15.58 3.27
CA ARG A 526 2.10 16.70 3.74
C ARG A 526 2.43 16.56 5.22
N LEU A 527 1.42 16.29 6.05
CA LEU A 527 1.57 16.09 7.48
C LEU A 527 2.52 14.93 7.78
N LYS A 528 2.36 13.79 7.11
CA LYS A 528 3.21 12.61 7.32
C LYS A 528 4.63 12.80 6.81
N CYS A 529 4.81 13.53 5.70
CA CYS A 529 6.15 13.93 5.25
C CYS A 529 6.83 14.85 6.27
N LEU A 530 6.11 15.81 6.84
CA LEU A 530 6.63 16.68 7.89
C LEU A 530 7.03 15.88 9.12
N MET A 531 6.16 15.00 9.61
CA MET A 531 6.45 14.13 10.76
C MET A 531 7.69 13.25 10.51
N ARG A 532 7.86 12.69 9.30
CA ARG A 532 9.06 11.93 8.93
C ARG A 532 10.33 12.79 9.01
N LEU A 533 10.30 14.03 8.51
CA LEU A 533 11.45 14.93 8.60
C LEU A 533 11.76 15.31 10.06
N LEU A 534 10.73 15.53 10.88
CA LEU A 534 10.89 15.80 12.32
C LEU A 534 11.48 14.60 13.06
N TRP A 535 11.07 13.38 12.73
CA TRP A 535 11.69 12.14 13.25
C TRP A 535 13.17 12.05 12.92
N ARG A 536 13.57 12.36 11.68
CA ARG A 536 14.99 12.39 11.31
C ARG A 536 15.78 13.37 12.16
N ARG A 537 15.21 14.57 12.39
CA ARG A 537 15.83 15.60 13.23
C ARG A 537 15.98 15.14 14.67
N LYS A 538 14.92 14.55 15.26
CA LYS A 538 14.97 13.97 16.61
C LYS A 538 16.11 12.96 16.76
N ILE A 539 16.21 12.01 15.84
CA ILE A 539 17.26 10.98 15.85
C ILE A 539 18.65 11.61 15.76
N ASP A 540 18.82 12.67 14.94
CA ASP A 540 20.09 13.39 14.85
C ASP A 540 20.46 14.12 16.15
N TYR A 541 19.48 14.68 16.87
CA TYR A 541 19.71 15.28 18.20
C TYR A 541 20.06 14.22 19.25
N GLU A 542 19.34 13.10 19.27
CA GLU A 542 19.57 11.99 20.19
C GLU A 542 20.99 11.42 20.00
N LYS A 543 21.44 11.21 18.76
CA LYS A 543 22.81 10.77 18.46
C LYS A 543 23.89 11.73 18.94
N LYS A 544 23.59 13.03 18.98
CA LYS A 544 24.51 14.08 19.46
C LYS A 544 24.43 14.26 20.98
N GLY A 545 23.51 13.60 21.68
CA GLY A 545 23.26 13.80 23.10
C GLY A 545 22.54 15.12 23.42
N ASN A 546 21.99 15.80 22.43
CA ASN A 546 21.42 17.15 22.55
C ASN A 546 19.89 17.12 22.70
N VAL A 547 19.35 16.24 23.54
CA VAL A 547 17.89 16.08 23.74
C VAL A 547 17.24 17.36 24.28
N GLY A 548 17.97 18.18 25.04
CA GLY A 548 17.51 19.49 25.50
C GLY A 548 17.29 20.50 24.36
N GLU A 549 18.14 20.48 23.33
CA GLU A 549 17.98 21.34 22.14
C GLU A 549 16.75 20.91 21.32
N TRP A 550 16.53 19.59 21.16
CA TRP A 550 15.31 19.06 20.53
C TRP A 550 14.05 19.56 21.23
N ARG A 551 14.04 19.52 22.58
CA ARG A 551 12.93 20.04 23.37
C ARG A 551 12.65 21.52 23.10
N ASN A 552 13.69 22.35 23.10
CA ASN A 552 13.57 23.79 22.81
C ASN A 552 13.05 24.06 21.39
N GLU A 553 13.48 23.25 20.42
CA GLU A 553 13.02 23.31 19.04
C GLU A 553 11.53 22.94 18.91
N VAL A 554 11.09 21.87 19.59
CA VAL A 554 9.67 21.48 19.64
C VAL A 554 8.80 22.56 20.29
N GLU A 555 9.24 23.15 21.41
CA GLU A 555 8.54 24.25 22.06
C GLU A 555 8.43 25.48 21.14
N SER A 556 9.50 25.78 20.41
CA SER A 556 9.51 26.86 19.41
C SER A 556 8.51 26.59 18.27
N MET A 557 8.38 25.33 17.81
CA MET A 557 7.38 24.93 16.82
C MET A 557 5.95 25.08 17.32
N ILE A 558 5.67 24.71 18.57
CA ILE A 558 4.34 24.87 19.18
C ILE A 558 3.97 26.35 19.21
N ASN A 559 4.88 27.21 19.69
CA ASN A 559 4.67 28.65 19.70
C ASN A 559 4.45 29.21 18.28
N ALA A 560 5.24 28.74 17.30
CA ALA A 560 5.07 29.13 15.90
C ALA A 560 3.71 28.70 15.35
N TYR A 561 3.26 27.48 15.64
CA TYR A 561 1.95 26.97 15.25
C TYR A 561 0.81 27.88 15.76
N ASP A 562 0.79 28.14 17.07
CA ASP A 562 -0.25 28.94 17.71
C ASP A 562 -0.26 30.39 17.16
N MET A 563 0.92 30.95 16.85
CA MET A 563 1.03 32.26 16.20
C MET A 563 0.50 32.25 14.77
N LEU A 564 0.85 31.24 13.97
CA LEU A 564 0.42 31.13 12.58
C LEU A 564 -1.09 30.89 12.46
N LYS A 565 -1.69 30.22 13.45
CA LYS A 565 -3.13 30.03 13.55
C LYS A 565 -3.88 31.31 13.97
N GLY A 566 -3.21 32.18 14.74
CA GLY A 566 -3.77 33.44 15.24
C GLY A 566 -4.25 33.37 16.68
N ASP A 567 -3.85 32.34 17.43
CA ASP A 567 -4.25 32.12 18.83
C ASP A 567 -3.35 32.92 19.80
N LEU A 568 -2.17 33.38 19.35
CA LEU A 568 -1.26 34.26 20.11
C LEU A 568 -1.39 35.74 19.69
N PRO A 569 -1.39 36.70 20.65
CA PRO A 569 -1.50 38.12 20.33
C PRO A 569 -0.31 38.66 19.52
N VAL A 570 -0.61 39.56 18.57
CA VAL A 570 0.41 40.38 17.88
C VAL A 570 1.12 41.24 18.93
N GLY A 571 2.41 40.96 19.20
CA GLY A 571 3.18 41.61 20.26
C GLY A 571 3.84 40.66 21.26
N HIS A 572 3.63 39.35 21.15
CA HIS A 572 4.36 38.35 21.94
C HIS A 572 5.89 38.49 21.74
N GLN A 573 6.69 38.29 22.80
CA GLN A 573 8.15 38.52 22.75
C GLN A 573 8.88 37.68 21.69
N LEU A 574 8.31 36.54 21.29
CA LEU A 574 8.84 35.66 20.24
C LEU A 574 8.47 36.09 18.82
N TRP A 575 7.53 37.03 18.65
CA TRP A 575 6.99 37.45 17.36
C TRP A 575 8.05 37.97 16.38
N PRO A 576 8.94 38.90 16.77
CA PRO A 576 9.99 39.38 15.87
C PRO A 576 10.97 38.27 15.46
N LYS A 577 11.29 37.33 16.36
CA LYS A 577 12.26 36.25 16.13
C LYS A 577 11.74 35.23 15.12
N ILE A 578 10.50 34.76 15.32
CA ILE A 578 9.86 33.78 14.44
C ILE A 578 9.52 34.40 13.08
N LYS A 579 9.03 35.66 13.06
CA LYS A 579 8.78 36.43 11.84
C LYS A 579 10.05 36.58 11.00
N HIS A 580 11.15 37.02 11.60
CA HIS A 580 12.41 37.21 10.89
C HIS A 580 12.96 35.88 10.36
N PHE A 581 12.82 34.79 11.12
CA PHE A 581 13.21 33.45 10.69
C PHE A 581 12.46 33.00 9.41
N PHE A 582 11.12 32.99 9.43
CA PHE A 582 10.34 32.57 8.27
C PHE A 582 10.60 33.49 7.07
N GLN A 583 10.72 34.80 7.29
CA GLN A 583 11.07 35.75 6.22
C GLN A 583 12.46 35.48 5.61
N ARG A 584 13.44 35.03 6.41
CA ARG A 584 14.78 34.68 5.92
C ARG A 584 14.81 33.33 5.20
N ALA A 585 14.10 32.32 5.71
CA ALA A 585 13.93 31.03 5.04
C ALA A 585 13.26 31.17 3.66
N ILE A 586 12.34 32.13 3.51
CA ILE A 586 11.69 32.45 2.24
C ILE A 586 12.62 33.25 1.31
N LYS A 587 13.46 34.15 1.85
CA LYS A 587 14.40 34.98 1.08
C LYS A 587 15.68 34.26 0.65
N SER A 588 16.18 33.26 1.40
CA SER A 588 17.46 32.61 1.12
C SER A 588 17.50 31.76 -0.17
N LYS A 589 16.41 31.64 -0.92
CA LYS A 589 16.41 31.10 -2.29
C LYS A 589 16.96 32.09 -3.33
N SER A 590 17.11 33.38 -3.01
CA SER A 590 17.57 34.41 -3.96
C SER A 590 19.03 34.83 -3.82
N ASP A 591 19.68 34.61 -2.67
CA ASP A 591 21.00 35.19 -2.37
C ASP A 591 21.88 34.18 -1.60
N GLU A 592 22.68 33.38 -2.31
CA GLU A 592 23.65 32.42 -1.73
C GLU A 592 24.99 33.06 -1.30
N GLU A 593 25.27 34.32 -1.66
CA GLU A 593 26.62 34.91 -1.51
C GLU A 593 26.90 35.60 -0.16
N ASP A 594 25.91 35.85 0.70
CA ASP A 594 26.04 36.81 1.82
C ASP A 594 25.99 36.18 3.23
N MET A 595 26.58 34.99 3.39
CA MET A 595 26.55 34.21 4.65
C MET A 595 27.61 34.59 5.69
N SER A 596 28.46 35.61 5.47
CA SER A 596 29.67 35.83 6.27
C SER A 596 29.63 36.94 7.34
N SER A 597 28.57 37.75 7.46
CA SER A 597 28.70 39.05 8.16
C SER A 597 27.75 39.39 9.31
N ILE A 598 26.89 38.48 9.81
CA ILE A 598 25.97 38.84 10.91
C ILE A 598 25.95 37.80 12.05
N ALA A 599 26.54 38.18 13.18
CA ALA A 599 26.51 37.46 14.44
C ALA A 599 25.11 37.53 15.09
N TRP A 600 24.26 36.55 14.78
CA TRP A 600 23.10 36.20 15.60
C TRP A 600 23.48 35.06 16.54
N SER A 601 22.81 34.96 17.70
CA SER A 601 22.92 33.79 18.57
C SER A 601 22.61 32.53 17.75
N THR A 602 23.58 31.62 17.73
CA THR A 602 23.71 30.44 16.88
C THR A 602 22.55 29.44 16.95
N GLU A 603 21.59 29.59 17.87
CA GLU A 603 20.48 28.66 18.10
C GLU A 603 19.39 28.73 17.02
N CYS A 604 18.68 29.84 16.81
CA CYS A 604 17.50 29.83 15.92
C CYS A 604 17.81 29.56 14.43
N VAL A 605 19.02 29.87 13.96
CA VAL A 605 19.47 29.63 12.57
C VAL A 605 19.90 28.16 12.36
N ARG A 606 20.32 27.44 13.41
CA ARG A 606 20.59 25.99 13.36
C ARG A 606 19.33 25.13 13.35
N ILE A 607 18.20 25.69 13.78
CA ILE A 607 17.00 24.94 14.19
C ILE A 607 16.04 24.62 13.00
N PHE A 608 16.12 25.27 11.83
CA PHE A 608 15.24 24.92 10.69
C PHE A 608 15.91 25.11 9.33
N LYS A 609 15.94 24.04 8.52
CA LYS A 609 16.24 24.14 7.08
C LYS A 609 15.08 24.85 6.35
N PRO A 610 15.33 25.65 5.29
CA PRO A 610 14.28 26.32 4.54
C PRO A 610 13.15 25.39 4.08
N GLU A 611 13.48 24.18 3.57
CA GLU A 611 12.43 23.25 3.08
C GLU A 611 11.52 22.75 4.21
N LEU A 612 12.05 22.57 5.42
CA LEU A 612 11.26 22.14 6.58
C LEU A 612 10.30 23.24 7.03
N ALA A 613 10.77 24.49 7.05
CA ALA A 613 9.95 25.64 7.38
C ALA A 613 8.82 25.86 6.35
N GLU A 614 9.11 25.67 5.06
CA GLU A 614 8.12 25.71 3.98
C GLU A 614 7.04 24.65 4.18
N LEU A 615 7.42 23.39 4.42
CA LEU A 615 6.48 22.31 4.64
C LEU A 615 5.67 22.50 5.95
N PHE A 616 6.29 23.01 7.01
CA PHE A 616 5.60 23.35 8.25
C PHE A 616 4.48 24.37 8.00
N MET A 617 4.76 25.47 7.29
CA MET A 617 3.75 26.47 6.94
C MET A 617 2.64 25.88 6.06
N LEU A 618 3.00 25.03 5.08
CA LEU A 618 2.03 24.33 4.23
C LEU A 618 1.08 23.44 5.02
N VAL A 619 1.60 22.69 6.00
CA VAL A 619 0.78 21.84 6.87
C VAL A 619 -0.15 22.69 7.72
N VAL A 620 0.36 23.73 8.38
CA VAL A 620 -0.46 24.64 9.21
C VAL A 620 -1.55 25.31 8.37
N ALA A 621 -1.22 25.83 7.18
CA ALA A 621 -2.20 26.43 6.30
C ALA A 621 -3.23 25.41 5.79
N SER A 622 -2.82 24.16 5.55
CA SER A 622 -3.75 23.08 5.19
C SER A 622 -4.71 22.75 6.35
N GLU A 623 -4.22 22.73 7.59
CA GLU A 623 -5.06 22.51 8.77
C GLU A 623 -6.11 23.62 8.95
N ILE A 624 -5.70 24.88 8.76
CA ILE A 624 -6.59 26.04 8.81
C ILE A 624 -7.60 26.02 7.67
N GLY A 625 -7.13 25.88 6.42
CA GLY A 625 -7.97 25.97 5.22
C GLY A 625 -9.01 24.85 5.15
N LEU A 626 -8.68 23.66 5.63
CA LEU A 626 -9.57 22.50 5.60
C LEU A 626 -10.36 22.28 6.91
N GLY A 627 -10.05 23.01 7.98
CA GLY A 627 -10.66 22.82 9.30
C GLY A 627 -10.38 21.43 9.90
N VAL A 628 -9.12 20.97 9.78
CA VAL A 628 -8.67 19.63 10.21
C VAL A 628 -7.69 19.67 11.40
N ASP A 629 -7.68 20.79 12.12
CA ASP A 629 -6.87 21.00 13.33
C ASP A 629 -7.47 20.32 14.58
N THR A 630 -7.02 20.75 15.77
CA THR A 630 -7.49 20.26 17.07
C THR A 630 -8.99 20.45 17.30
N GLU A 631 -9.68 21.31 16.56
CA GLU A 631 -11.12 21.55 16.68
C GLU A 631 -11.93 20.80 15.63
N SER A 632 -11.27 20.00 14.78
CA SER A 632 -11.92 19.34 13.67
C SER A 632 -13.10 18.46 14.08
N LYS A 633 -14.17 18.58 13.30
CA LYS A 633 -15.34 17.67 13.32
C LYS A 633 -15.24 16.59 12.24
N LEU A 634 -14.15 16.60 11.48
CA LEU A 634 -13.85 15.67 10.39
C LEU A 634 -12.98 14.49 10.84
N SER A 635 -12.71 14.40 12.14
CA SER A 635 -11.99 13.30 12.80
C SER A 635 -12.72 12.86 14.07
N ALA A 636 -12.25 11.76 14.66
CA ALA A 636 -12.78 11.16 15.87
C ALA A 636 -12.40 11.92 17.15
N ARG A 637 -11.53 12.93 17.04
CA ARG A 637 -10.99 13.67 18.19
C ARG A 637 -12.09 14.25 19.08
N ASN A 638 -12.93 15.08 18.48
CA ASN A 638 -13.99 15.81 19.19
C ASN A 638 -15.31 15.04 19.18
N PHE A 639 -15.26 13.71 19.01
CA PHE A 639 -16.45 12.89 19.01
C PHE A 639 -17.08 12.84 20.42
N PRO A 640 -18.37 13.23 20.58
CA PRO A 640 -19.00 13.40 21.90
C PRO A 640 -19.67 12.12 22.45
N GLY A 641 -19.71 11.02 21.70
CA GLY A 641 -20.44 9.82 22.12
C GLY A 641 -19.72 9.00 23.19
N LYS A 642 -20.50 8.28 24.02
CA LYS A 642 -19.97 7.28 24.96
C LYS A 642 -19.31 6.13 24.20
N ILE A 643 -18.04 5.87 24.51
CA ILE A 643 -17.20 4.84 23.87
C ILE A 643 -16.95 3.63 24.79
N ASP A 644 -17.22 3.72 26.08
CA ASP A 644 -16.87 2.65 27.02
C ASP A 644 -17.72 1.40 26.79
N GLY A 645 -17.08 0.23 26.68
CA GLY A 645 -17.75 -1.07 26.44
C GLY A 645 -18.36 -1.25 25.05
N VAL A 646 -18.01 -0.38 24.10
CA VAL A 646 -18.58 -0.36 22.74
C VAL A 646 -17.61 -1.02 21.75
N ASP A 647 -18.12 -1.93 20.93
CA ASP A 647 -17.39 -2.36 19.73
C ASP A 647 -17.34 -1.20 18.72
N LEU A 648 -16.14 -0.64 18.56
CA LEU A 648 -15.89 0.50 17.69
C LEU A 648 -16.20 0.19 16.23
N MET A 649 -15.90 -1.03 15.76
CA MET A 649 -16.12 -1.41 14.37
C MET A 649 -17.59 -1.73 14.10
N ALA A 650 -18.29 -2.37 15.03
CA ALA A 650 -19.73 -2.58 14.90
C ALA A 650 -20.50 -1.25 14.92
N ARG A 651 -20.11 -0.31 15.78
CA ARG A 651 -20.82 0.97 15.93
C ARG A 651 -20.45 2.01 14.87
N TYR A 652 -19.18 2.06 14.49
CA TYR A 652 -18.65 3.11 13.62
C TYR A 652 -18.07 2.58 12.31
N GLY A 653 -18.04 1.27 12.08
CA GLY A 653 -17.54 0.66 10.84
C GLY A 653 -18.63 0.10 9.92
N LEU A 654 -19.78 -0.36 10.43
CA LEU A 654 -20.79 -1.09 9.63
C LEU A 654 -22.21 -0.49 9.66
N LYS A 655 -22.91 -0.76 8.55
CA LYS A 655 -24.12 -0.10 8.05
C LYS A 655 -25.47 -0.55 8.64
N ARG A 656 -25.52 -1.21 9.80
CA ARG A 656 -26.78 -1.84 10.23
C ARG A 656 -27.74 -0.86 10.92
N GLY A 657 -28.71 -0.38 10.15
CA GLY A 657 -30.11 -0.33 10.58
C GLY A 657 -30.54 0.76 11.57
N VAL A 658 -29.68 1.66 12.00
CA VAL A 658 -30.12 2.80 12.81
C VAL A 658 -30.14 4.06 11.96
N LEU A 659 -31.33 4.66 11.92
CA LEU A 659 -31.64 5.98 11.40
C LEU A 659 -30.93 7.06 12.26
N MET A 660 -29.61 7.01 12.35
CA MET A 660 -28.81 8.00 13.06
C MET A 660 -28.54 9.17 12.11
N LEU A 661 -29.09 10.32 12.48
CA LEU A 661 -28.83 11.68 11.94
C LEU A 661 -27.35 12.13 12.05
N ALA A 662 -26.42 11.24 12.37
CA ALA A 662 -25.03 11.57 12.60
C ALA A 662 -24.32 11.91 11.27
N ARG A 663 -24.01 13.20 11.10
CA ARG A 663 -23.23 13.79 10.00
C ARG A 663 -21.71 13.52 10.11
N THR A 664 -21.29 12.55 10.92
CA THR A 664 -19.86 12.34 11.19
C THR A 664 -19.17 11.84 9.93
N ARG A 665 -18.09 12.53 9.53
CA ARG A 665 -17.26 12.20 8.39
C ARG A 665 -15.82 12.09 8.87
N PHE A 666 -15.33 10.87 9.09
CA PHE A 666 -13.92 10.65 9.44
C PHE A 666 -13.07 10.68 8.16
N VAL A 667 -12.89 11.89 7.62
CA VAL A 667 -12.11 12.14 6.40
C VAL A 667 -10.71 12.70 6.71
N ALA A 668 -10.45 13.06 7.97
CA ALA A 668 -9.18 13.61 8.44
C ALA A 668 -8.63 12.82 9.64
N THR A 669 -7.32 12.88 9.84
CA THR A 669 -6.67 12.27 11.01
C THR A 669 -7.06 13.02 12.30
N PRO A 670 -7.22 12.32 13.44
CA PRO A 670 -7.37 12.97 14.74
C PRO A 670 -6.04 13.44 15.36
N TYR A 671 -4.90 13.09 14.75
CA TYR A 671 -3.55 13.34 15.25
C TYR A 671 -2.85 14.39 14.39
N CYS A 672 -3.16 15.66 14.64
CA CYS A 672 -2.66 16.79 13.87
C CYS A 672 -1.21 17.14 14.25
N LEU A 673 -0.61 18.12 13.56
CA LEU A 673 0.76 18.55 13.83
C LEU A 673 0.96 18.96 15.30
N LEU A 674 0.02 19.71 15.87
CA LEU A 674 0.11 20.18 17.24
C LEU A 674 0.08 19.04 18.27
N ASP A 675 -0.68 17.96 18.01
CA ASP A 675 -0.69 16.79 18.89
C ASP A 675 0.64 16.07 18.89
N TRP A 676 1.23 15.92 17.70
CA TRP A 676 2.53 15.28 17.54
C TRP A 676 3.62 16.06 18.29
N LEU A 677 3.64 17.39 18.15
CA LEU A 677 4.60 18.25 18.84
C LEU A 677 4.42 18.21 20.36
N ARG A 678 3.17 18.25 20.85
CA ARG A 678 2.89 18.15 22.29
C ARG A 678 3.30 16.79 22.86
N HIS A 679 3.08 15.71 22.11
CA HIS A 679 3.54 14.38 22.51
C HIS A 679 5.08 14.33 22.64
N GLU A 680 5.82 14.91 21.70
CA GLU A 680 7.28 15.01 21.78
C GLU A 680 7.77 15.85 22.97
N LEU A 681 7.09 16.96 23.25
CA LEU A 681 7.40 17.80 24.41
C LEU A 681 7.17 17.06 25.73
N GLU A 682 6.09 16.28 25.83
CA GLU A 682 5.80 15.44 27.00
C GLU A 682 6.79 14.29 27.14
N ALA A 683 7.16 13.63 26.04
CA ALA A 683 8.11 12.52 26.05
C ALA A 683 9.50 12.95 26.52
N THR A 684 9.98 14.10 26.07
CA THR A 684 11.28 14.68 26.50
C THR A 684 11.27 15.15 27.96
N ALA A 685 10.11 15.44 28.54
CA ALA A 685 9.98 15.85 29.93
C ALA A 685 10.05 14.68 30.94
N ARG A 686 9.94 13.41 30.48
CA ARG A 686 10.00 12.20 31.34
C ARG A 686 11.42 11.73 31.69
N PHE A 687 12.46 12.47 31.29
CA PHE A 687 13.87 12.15 31.58
C PHE A 687 14.48 12.71 32.89
N PRO A 688 13.78 13.11 33.97
CA PRO A 688 14.43 13.24 35.27
C PRO A 688 14.77 11.85 35.80
N SER A 689 16.04 11.63 36.17
CA SER A 689 16.62 10.40 36.73
C SER A 689 15.95 9.89 38.03
N ASP A 690 14.99 10.61 38.58
CA ASP A 690 14.53 10.45 39.96
C ASP A 690 13.07 9.99 40.10
N LEU A 691 12.38 9.71 38.98
CA LEU A 691 11.02 9.17 39.03
C LEU A 691 11.05 7.63 39.05
N PRO A 692 10.33 6.97 39.98
CA PRO A 692 10.22 5.52 40.00
C PRO A 692 9.64 5.04 38.66
N PRO A 693 10.06 3.86 38.17
CA PRO A 693 9.55 3.32 36.91
C PRO A 693 8.02 3.28 36.98
N PRO A 694 7.32 3.74 35.92
CA PRO A 694 5.86 3.74 35.91
C PRO A 694 5.35 2.33 36.21
N THR A 695 4.33 2.22 37.07
CA THR A 695 3.54 1.00 37.27
C THR A 695 3.25 0.33 35.92
N PRO A 696 3.24 -1.02 35.83
CA PRO A 696 3.15 -1.71 34.55
C PRO A 696 1.91 -1.23 33.78
N SER A 697 2.15 -0.35 32.82
CA SER A 697 1.15 0.20 31.93
C SER A 697 0.59 -0.94 31.10
N ASP A 698 -0.68 -0.85 30.75
CA ASP A 698 -1.28 -1.83 29.83
C ASP A 698 -0.45 -1.87 28.54
N PRO A 699 0.19 -3.01 28.19
CA PRO A 699 1.06 -3.10 27.03
C PRO A 699 0.29 -2.82 25.73
N GLU A 700 -1.03 -3.03 25.69
CA GLU A 700 -1.87 -2.61 24.56
C GLU A 700 -1.91 -1.08 24.45
N LEU A 701 -2.12 -0.36 25.56
CA LEU A 701 -2.28 1.10 25.54
C LEU A 701 -1.04 1.81 25.03
N GLU A 702 0.13 1.45 25.58
CA GLU A 702 1.39 2.09 25.17
C GLU A 702 1.74 1.75 23.72
N LEU A 703 1.58 0.48 23.32
CA LEU A 703 1.78 0.07 21.94
C LEU A 703 0.90 0.85 20.95
N LEU A 704 -0.39 1.03 21.25
CA LEU A 704 -1.29 1.77 20.38
C LEU A 704 -0.92 3.27 20.31
N LYS A 705 -0.42 3.85 21.40
CA LYS A 705 0.11 5.23 21.41
C LYS A 705 1.35 5.36 20.52
N ASP A 706 2.27 4.42 20.63
CA ASP A 706 3.51 4.38 19.83
C ASP A 706 3.22 4.17 18.34
N ILE A 707 2.28 3.28 18.01
CA ILE A 707 1.80 3.11 16.63
C ILE A 707 1.19 4.41 16.12
N ARG A 708 0.27 5.04 16.85
CA ARG A 708 -0.35 6.30 16.42
C ARG A 708 0.70 7.39 16.15
N HIS A 709 1.74 7.45 16.96
CA HIS A 709 2.76 8.48 16.88
C HIS A 709 3.78 8.26 15.75
N SER A 710 4.07 6.99 15.42
CA SER A 710 5.04 6.61 14.40
C SER A 710 4.42 6.23 13.06
N LEU A 711 3.11 5.98 12.94
CA LEU A 711 2.46 5.45 11.73
C LEU A 711 2.70 6.33 10.48
N MET A 712 3.24 5.71 9.43
CA MET A 712 3.48 6.34 8.12
C MET A 712 2.79 5.55 7.00
N PRO A 713 2.09 6.23 6.08
CA PRO A 713 1.64 5.62 4.83
C PRO A 713 2.82 5.39 3.87
N PRO A 714 2.61 4.68 2.75
CA PRO A 714 3.57 4.67 1.66
C PRO A 714 3.90 6.09 1.20
N MET A 715 5.20 6.41 1.12
CA MET A 715 5.71 7.74 0.80
C MET A 715 5.93 7.97 -0.70
N SER A 716 5.42 7.06 -1.52
CA SER A 716 5.50 7.15 -2.97
C SER A 716 4.35 6.46 -3.69
N LEU A 717 4.10 6.86 -4.93
CA LEU A 717 3.20 6.22 -5.89
C LEU A 717 3.91 6.12 -7.25
N LEU A 718 3.88 4.94 -7.85
CA LEU A 718 4.49 4.70 -9.17
C LEU A 718 3.40 4.52 -10.23
N TYR A 719 3.56 5.19 -11.36
CA TYR A 719 2.84 5.01 -12.61
C TYR A 719 3.70 4.28 -13.64
N TYR A 720 3.03 3.67 -14.61
CA TYR A 720 3.60 2.68 -15.53
C TYR A 720 3.62 3.22 -16.94
N TYR A 721 2.61 4.01 -17.26
CA TYR A 721 2.37 4.54 -18.58
C TYR A 721 2.23 6.07 -18.58
N THR A 722 2.01 6.69 -17.42
CA THR A 722 1.68 8.11 -17.31
C THR A 722 2.75 8.87 -16.53
N GLU A 723 3.47 9.76 -17.21
CA GLU A 723 4.37 10.73 -16.57
C GLU A 723 3.54 11.93 -16.07
N PHE A 724 3.22 11.96 -14.78
CA PHE A 724 2.45 13.06 -14.18
C PHE A 724 2.79 13.22 -12.68
N PRO A 725 3.07 14.45 -12.19
CA PRO A 725 3.51 14.67 -10.81
C PRO A 725 2.36 14.76 -9.79
N TYR A 726 1.14 14.35 -10.16
CA TYR A 726 -0.04 14.41 -9.27
C TYR A 726 -0.85 13.12 -9.34
N LEU A 727 -1.77 12.96 -8.39
CA LEU A 727 -2.80 11.92 -8.44
C LEU A 727 -3.65 12.09 -9.71
N LEU A 728 -3.72 11.03 -10.52
CA LEU A 728 -4.48 11.03 -11.76
C LEU A 728 -5.99 11.10 -11.48
N PRO A 729 -6.73 11.98 -12.16
CA PRO A 729 -8.19 11.99 -12.11
C PRO A 729 -8.75 10.84 -12.95
N SER A 730 -9.83 10.22 -12.52
CA SER A 730 -10.56 9.30 -13.40
C SER A 730 -11.30 10.09 -14.47
N SER A 731 -11.91 11.20 -14.04
CA SER A 731 -12.57 12.24 -14.84
C SER A 731 -13.58 11.77 -15.91
N LEU A 732 -13.87 10.47 -15.98
CA LEU A 732 -14.97 9.89 -16.72
C LEU A 732 -16.25 9.94 -15.90
N ASN A 733 -17.31 10.48 -16.49
CA ASN A 733 -18.64 10.23 -15.97
C ASN A 733 -19.11 8.80 -16.30
N ASN A 734 -20.15 8.33 -15.59
CA ASN A 734 -20.65 6.97 -15.77
C ASN A 734 -21.06 6.63 -17.22
N LEU A 735 -21.52 7.60 -18.01
CA LEU A 735 -21.89 7.36 -19.41
C LEU A 735 -20.65 7.12 -20.28
N GLN A 736 -19.57 7.88 -20.06
CA GLN A 736 -18.28 7.64 -20.69
C GLN A 736 -17.72 6.27 -20.29
N CYS A 737 -17.78 5.91 -19.00
CA CYS A 737 -17.38 4.58 -18.53
C CYS A 737 -18.19 3.48 -19.22
N VAL A 738 -19.51 3.62 -19.37
CA VAL A 738 -20.34 2.64 -20.09
C VAL A 738 -19.94 2.54 -21.56
N ASN A 739 -19.63 3.66 -22.22
CA ASN A 739 -19.20 3.63 -23.61
C ASN A 739 -17.88 2.86 -23.79
N VAL A 740 -16.88 3.13 -22.93
CA VAL A 740 -15.61 2.38 -22.92
C VAL A 740 -15.86 0.91 -22.57
N ALA A 741 -16.65 0.62 -21.54
CA ALA A 741 -16.96 -0.74 -21.12
C ALA A 741 -17.58 -1.59 -22.24
N LEU A 742 -18.40 -0.99 -23.11
CA LEU A 742 -19.06 -1.69 -24.21
C LEU A 742 -18.23 -1.72 -25.50
N LYS A 743 -17.57 -0.62 -25.87
CA LYS A 743 -16.94 -0.46 -27.19
C LYS A 743 -15.41 -0.51 -27.18
N SER A 744 -14.80 -0.63 -26.00
CA SER A 744 -13.35 -0.47 -25.81
C SER A 744 -12.85 0.95 -26.14
N ALA A 745 -11.56 1.20 -25.93
CA ALA A 745 -10.87 2.45 -26.20
C ALA A 745 -9.50 2.21 -26.86
N VAL A 746 -8.84 3.27 -27.32
CA VAL A 746 -7.51 3.17 -27.93
C VAL A 746 -6.44 2.87 -26.89
N THR A 747 -5.28 2.35 -27.32
CA THR A 747 -4.16 1.94 -26.43
C THR A 747 -3.77 3.01 -25.41
N ALA A 748 -3.74 4.29 -25.81
CA ALA A 748 -3.42 5.39 -24.92
C ALA A 748 -4.41 5.52 -23.75
N ASP A 749 -5.71 5.43 -24.04
CA ASP A 749 -6.78 5.56 -23.05
C ASP A 749 -6.79 4.37 -22.07
N ILE A 750 -6.55 3.15 -22.56
CA ILE A 750 -6.51 1.95 -21.69
C ILE A 750 -5.27 1.94 -20.79
N ARG A 751 -4.12 2.39 -21.28
CA ARG A 751 -2.90 2.59 -20.45
C ARG A 751 -3.10 3.67 -19.39
N TYR A 752 -3.78 4.76 -19.73
CA TYR A 752 -4.17 5.77 -18.75
C TYR A 752 -5.11 5.20 -17.68
N LEU A 753 -6.15 4.46 -18.09
CA LEU A 753 -7.09 3.83 -17.16
C LEU A 753 -6.41 2.86 -16.19
N PHE A 754 -5.35 2.19 -16.62
CA PHE A 754 -4.52 1.38 -15.73
C PHE A 754 -3.89 2.23 -14.62
N ASP A 755 -3.21 3.33 -14.94
CA ASP A 755 -2.62 4.19 -13.92
C ASP A 755 -3.67 4.92 -13.05
N VAL A 756 -4.85 5.22 -13.61
CA VAL A 756 -6.01 5.69 -12.80
C VAL A 756 -6.45 4.63 -11.79
N GLY A 757 -6.52 3.36 -12.19
CA GLY A 757 -6.84 2.26 -11.28
C GLY A 757 -5.83 2.11 -10.14
N ARG A 758 -4.55 2.36 -10.41
CA ARG A 758 -3.49 2.43 -9.38
C ARG A 758 -3.70 3.63 -8.45
N CYS A 759 -3.99 4.79 -9.02
CA CYS A 759 -4.23 6.03 -8.29
C CYS A 759 -5.43 5.91 -7.32
N ASP A 760 -6.55 5.34 -7.76
CA ASP A 760 -7.73 5.15 -6.90
C ASP A 760 -7.48 4.11 -5.78
N ALA A 761 -6.68 3.08 -6.06
CA ALA A 761 -6.25 2.13 -5.04
C ALA A 761 -5.36 2.79 -3.99
N PHE A 762 -4.47 3.71 -4.41
CA PHE A 762 -3.67 4.53 -3.50
C PHE A 762 -4.54 5.48 -2.67
N ARG A 763 -5.52 6.16 -3.27
CA ARG A 763 -6.50 6.99 -2.53
C ARG A 763 -7.22 6.16 -1.46
N TRP A 764 -7.70 4.97 -1.82
CA TRP A 764 -8.34 4.06 -0.88
C TRP A 764 -7.41 3.71 0.29
N LEU A 765 -6.15 3.38 -0.02
CA LEU A 765 -5.16 3.04 0.99
C LEU A 765 -4.93 4.20 1.97
N ILE A 766 -4.75 5.42 1.48
CA ILE A 766 -4.60 6.60 2.35
C ILE A 766 -5.83 6.81 3.23
N PHE A 767 -7.04 6.57 2.72
CA PHE A 767 -8.26 6.62 3.54
C PHE A 767 -8.34 5.51 4.58
N GLU A 768 -7.81 4.31 4.31
CA GLU A 768 -7.68 3.27 5.33
C GLU A 768 -6.74 3.74 6.44
N TYR A 769 -5.61 4.38 6.10
CA TYR A 769 -4.66 4.93 7.09
C TYR A 769 -5.32 5.99 7.98
N ILE A 770 -6.03 6.94 7.39
CA ILE A 770 -6.81 7.95 8.12
C ILE A 770 -7.86 7.27 9.01
N SER A 771 -8.58 6.27 8.50
CA SER A 771 -9.62 5.56 9.25
C SER A 771 -9.02 4.78 10.43
N PHE A 772 -7.86 4.17 10.25
CA PHE A 772 -7.15 3.47 11.32
C PHE A 772 -6.66 4.42 12.40
N GLU A 773 -6.15 5.60 12.06
CA GLU A 773 -5.78 6.60 13.09
C GLU A 773 -6.99 7.09 13.88
N ASN A 774 -8.14 7.22 13.23
CA ASN A 774 -9.41 7.49 13.90
C ASN A 774 -9.81 6.34 14.85
N TRP A 775 -9.64 5.09 14.43
CA TRP A 775 -9.85 3.93 15.29
C TRP A 775 -8.87 3.88 16.46
N LEU A 776 -7.57 4.08 16.23
CA LEU A 776 -6.51 4.14 17.25
C LEU A 776 -6.85 5.18 18.31
N HIS A 777 -7.22 6.38 17.88
CA HIS A 777 -7.60 7.46 18.79
C HIS A 777 -8.80 7.07 19.68
N LEU A 778 -9.84 6.47 19.10
CA LEU A 778 -11.00 6.00 19.86
C LEU A 778 -10.63 4.86 20.82
N ARG A 779 -9.80 3.91 20.40
CA ARG A 779 -9.38 2.77 21.23
C ARG A 779 -8.49 3.22 22.39
N ILE A 780 -7.53 4.11 22.16
CA ILE A 780 -6.70 4.72 23.21
C ILE A 780 -7.60 5.40 24.24
N ARG A 781 -8.57 6.21 23.81
CA ARG A 781 -9.52 6.86 24.72
C ARG A 781 -10.41 5.87 25.49
N GLN A 782 -10.76 4.72 24.90
CA GLN A 782 -11.50 3.67 25.62
C GLN A 782 -10.65 3.08 26.74
N LEU A 783 -9.37 2.78 26.46
CA LEU A 783 -8.44 2.18 27.42
C LEU A 783 -8.08 3.16 28.54
N GLU A 784 -7.85 4.43 28.23
CA GLU A 784 -7.54 5.47 29.23
C GLU A 784 -8.70 5.73 30.21
N LYS A 785 -9.95 5.50 29.77
CA LYS A 785 -11.15 5.67 30.62
C LYS A 785 -11.51 4.41 31.42
N ALA A 786 -11.01 3.25 31.02
CA ALA A 786 -11.34 1.99 31.68
C ALA A 786 -10.60 1.89 33.02
N ALA A 787 -11.33 1.85 34.15
CA ALA A 787 -10.75 1.64 35.48
C ALA A 787 -10.08 0.26 35.66
N ALA A 788 -10.36 -0.67 34.74
CA ALA A 788 -9.62 -1.92 34.55
C ALA A 788 -9.76 -2.34 33.06
N PRO A 789 -8.65 -2.58 32.34
CA PRO A 789 -8.70 -2.95 30.93
C PRO A 789 -9.29 -4.35 30.78
N LYS A 790 -10.54 -4.44 30.31
CA LYS A 790 -11.03 -5.68 29.71
C LYS A 790 -10.45 -5.74 28.30
N ARG A 791 -9.49 -6.63 28.06
CA ARG A 791 -9.07 -7.00 26.69
C ARG A 791 -10.34 -7.32 25.90
N SER A 792 -10.52 -6.67 24.76
CA SER A 792 -11.61 -7.05 23.87
C SER A 792 -11.24 -8.42 23.30
N SER A 793 -11.96 -9.47 23.70
CA SER A 793 -12.06 -10.65 22.86
C SER A 793 -12.66 -10.18 21.53
N VAL A 794 -11.87 -10.21 20.46
CA VAL A 794 -12.31 -9.88 19.10
C VAL A 794 -13.36 -10.88 18.57
N ASP A 795 -13.72 -11.90 19.37
CA ASP A 795 -14.77 -12.90 19.13
C ASP A 795 -16.21 -12.38 19.08
N GLY A 796 -16.42 -11.06 19.07
CA GLY A 796 -17.73 -10.44 18.85
C GLY A 796 -18.23 -10.51 17.40
N THR A 797 -17.93 -11.56 16.64
CA THR A 797 -18.59 -11.79 15.34
C THR A 797 -20.01 -12.31 15.60
N GLN A 798 -21.00 -11.42 15.47
CA GLN A 798 -22.37 -11.83 15.18
C GLN A 798 -22.37 -12.81 14.00
N GLU A 799 -22.93 -14.00 14.23
CA GLU A 799 -23.34 -14.94 13.19
C GLU A 799 -24.07 -14.19 12.07
N VAL A 800 -23.36 -13.92 10.98
CA VAL A 800 -23.99 -13.51 9.73
C VAL A 800 -24.54 -14.79 9.14
N ASN A 801 -25.87 -14.93 9.18
CA ASN A 801 -26.65 -15.91 8.41
C ASN A 801 -26.16 -15.94 6.96
N THR A 802 -25.16 -16.76 6.69
CA THR A 802 -24.73 -17.17 5.36
C THR A 802 -25.26 -18.58 5.19
N ALA A 803 -26.12 -18.74 4.20
CA ALA A 803 -26.70 -20.02 3.87
C ALA A 803 -25.58 -21.05 3.61
N ALA A 804 -25.64 -22.15 4.36
CA ALA A 804 -24.92 -23.41 4.17
C ALA A 804 -23.38 -23.32 4.04
N SER A 805 -22.68 -23.22 5.18
CA SER A 805 -21.33 -23.77 5.30
C SER A 805 -21.19 -24.56 6.61
N LYS A 806 -20.47 -25.68 6.54
CA LYS A 806 -20.24 -26.68 7.62
C LYS A 806 -19.54 -26.06 8.84
N PRO A 807 -19.64 -26.67 10.03
CA PRO A 807 -19.05 -26.13 11.27
C PRO A 807 -17.53 -25.94 11.17
N GLU A 808 -17.08 -24.79 11.66
CA GLU A 808 -15.75 -24.17 11.54
C GLU A 808 -14.62 -24.82 12.36
N SER A 809 -14.75 -26.06 12.87
CA SER A 809 -13.83 -26.60 13.89
C SER A 809 -12.54 -27.26 13.38
N ASP A 810 -12.40 -27.55 12.08
CA ASP A 810 -11.27 -28.36 11.56
C ASP A 810 -10.35 -27.64 10.57
N ALA A 811 -10.62 -26.36 10.25
CA ALA A 811 -9.85 -25.63 9.24
C ALA A 811 -8.50 -25.13 9.80
N LYS A 812 -7.40 -25.59 9.19
CA LYS A 812 -6.05 -25.13 9.56
C LYS A 812 -5.92 -23.60 9.41
N PRO A 813 -5.20 -22.91 10.32
CA PRO A 813 -4.91 -21.50 10.18
C PRO A 813 -4.26 -21.14 8.84
N ILE A 814 -4.52 -19.93 8.33
CA ILE A 814 -4.01 -19.43 7.04
C ILE A 814 -2.48 -19.49 6.99
N HIS A 815 -1.80 -19.09 8.07
CA HIS A 815 -0.34 -19.13 8.13
C HIS A 815 0.21 -20.56 7.99
N GLU A 816 -0.47 -21.58 8.54
CA GLU A 816 -0.09 -22.99 8.38
C GLU A 816 -0.37 -23.51 6.95
N ARG A 817 -1.39 -22.99 6.28
CA ARG A 817 -1.65 -23.29 4.85
C ARG A 817 -0.57 -22.66 3.96
N GLN A 818 -0.19 -21.40 4.20
CA GLN A 818 0.91 -20.73 3.49
C GLN A 818 2.23 -21.45 3.71
N ARG A 819 2.52 -21.81 4.96
CA ARG A 819 3.69 -22.60 5.32
C ARG A 819 3.79 -23.89 4.49
N LYS A 820 2.70 -24.63 4.36
CA LYS A 820 2.67 -25.84 3.52
C LYS A 820 2.98 -25.51 2.06
N MET A 821 2.29 -24.51 1.48
CA MET A 821 2.54 -24.05 0.11
C MET A 821 4.02 -23.70 -0.13
N LEU A 822 4.67 -23.04 0.83
CA LEU A 822 6.08 -22.68 0.74
C LEU A 822 7.02 -23.87 0.93
N SER A 823 6.68 -24.83 1.79
CA SER A 823 7.46 -26.06 1.96
C SER A 823 7.44 -26.85 0.65
N ASP A 824 6.26 -27.02 0.07
CA ASP A 824 6.07 -27.69 -1.22
C ASP A 824 6.88 -26.98 -2.33
N PHE A 825 6.94 -25.64 -2.32
CA PHE A 825 7.76 -24.87 -3.27
C PHE A 825 9.27 -25.08 -3.07
N VAL A 826 9.77 -25.04 -1.83
CA VAL A 826 11.19 -25.19 -1.52
C VAL A 826 11.73 -26.56 -1.97
N GLU A 827 10.90 -27.60 -1.95
CA GLU A 827 11.28 -28.94 -2.44
C GLU A 827 11.63 -28.97 -3.95
N PHE A 828 11.15 -28.00 -4.73
CA PHE A 828 11.38 -27.93 -6.18
C PHE A 828 12.58 -27.06 -6.56
N ILE A 829 13.22 -26.41 -5.60
CA ILE A 829 14.28 -25.43 -5.85
C ILE A 829 15.61 -25.99 -5.37
N ASP A 830 16.66 -25.73 -6.14
CA ASP A 830 18.03 -25.84 -5.65
C ASP A 830 18.40 -24.58 -4.86
N LEU A 831 18.27 -24.62 -3.54
CA LEU A 831 18.61 -23.49 -2.67
C LEU A 831 20.08 -23.06 -2.81
N ALA A 832 21.00 -23.97 -3.19
CA ALA A 832 22.41 -23.62 -3.37
C ALA A 832 22.64 -22.69 -4.58
N SER A 833 21.73 -22.73 -5.56
CA SER A 833 21.75 -21.84 -6.71
C SER A 833 21.31 -20.40 -6.38
N ILE A 834 20.58 -20.22 -5.26
CA ILE A 834 20.12 -18.90 -4.80
C ILE A 834 21.20 -18.27 -3.93
N LYS A 835 21.99 -17.39 -4.53
CA LYS A 835 22.92 -16.54 -3.79
C LYS A 835 22.14 -15.49 -3.00
N ALA A 836 21.82 -15.76 -1.74
CA ALA A 836 21.40 -14.72 -0.82
C ALA A 836 22.57 -13.74 -0.63
N ALA A 837 22.32 -12.45 -0.77
CA ALA A 837 23.35 -11.45 -0.47
C ALA A 837 23.68 -11.52 1.03
N GLU A 838 24.95 -11.72 1.36
CA GLU A 838 25.49 -11.43 2.68
C GLU A 838 25.64 -9.90 2.76
N GLY A 839 24.54 -9.21 3.04
CA GLY A 839 24.49 -7.75 3.03
C GLY A 839 24.74 -7.14 4.40
N GLU A 840 25.83 -6.37 4.51
CA GLU A 840 25.94 -5.25 5.45
C GLU A 840 24.87 -4.18 5.14
N GLU A 841 24.42 -3.46 6.17
CA GLU A 841 23.34 -2.46 6.08
C GLU A 841 23.62 -1.42 4.97
N ALA A 842 22.74 -1.37 3.97
CA ALA A 842 22.82 -0.37 2.89
C ALA A 842 22.57 1.04 3.44
N GLY A 843 23.22 2.03 2.81
CA GLY A 843 23.27 3.44 3.23
C GLY A 843 21.97 4.24 3.01
N ALA A 844 20.83 3.77 3.51
CA ALA A 844 19.74 4.69 3.83
C ALA A 844 20.26 5.69 4.88
N THR A 845 19.82 6.95 4.85
CA THR A 845 20.15 7.87 5.96
C THR A 845 19.73 7.16 7.25
N GLN A 846 20.69 6.89 8.15
CA GLN A 846 20.53 6.00 9.31
C GLN A 846 19.25 6.26 10.13
N ALA A 847 18.69 7.48 10.06
CA ALA A 847 17.43 7.84 10.69
C ALA A 847 16.17 7.23 10.05
N ASP A 848 16.08 7.10 8.71
CA ASP A 848 14.94 6.45 8.05
C ASP A 848 14.91 4.96 8.33
N ALA A 849 16.06 4.29 8.28
CA ALA A 849 16.20 2.89 8.62
C ALA A 849 15.77 2.64 10.08
N HIS A 850 16.09 3.56 10.98
CA HIS A 850 15.66 3.50 12.38
C HIS A 850 14.14 3.64 12.53
N LEU A 851 13.52 4.63 11.86
CA LEU A 851 12.06 4.81 11.90
C LEU A 851 11.33 3.59 11.31
N ASN A 852 11.79 3.06 10.17
CA ASN A 852 11.23 1.84 9.59
C ASN A 852 11.37 0.68 10.57
N THR A 853 12.55 0.47 11.17
CA THR A 853 12.78 -0.59 12.15
C THR A 853 11.83 -0.48 13.35
N LEU A 854 11.62 0.74 13.87
CA LEU A 854 10.68 1.02 14.95
C LEU A 854 9.25 0.63 14.54
N GLN A 855 8.76 1.14 13.41
CA GLN A 855 7.41 0.83 12.92
C GLN A 855 7.21 -0.67 12.70
N ASN A 856 8.20 -1.33 12.09
CA ASN A 856 8.16 -2.76 11.81
C ASN A 856 8.02 -3.56 13.12
N ARG A 857 8.79 -3.19 14.16
CA ARG A 857 8.69 -3.83 15.48
C ARG A 857 7.33 -3.59 16.14
N LEU A 858 6.82 -2.36 16.11
CA LEU A 858 5.51 -2.03 16.69
C LEU A 858 4.37 -2.82 16.02
N PHE A 859 4.36 -2.95 14.70
CA PHE A 859 3.35 -3.78 14.02
C PHE A 859 3.49 -5.26 14.34
N ARG A 860 4.72 -5.80 14.46
CA ARG A 860 4.95 -7.18 14.92
C ARG A 860 4.39 -7.39 16.33
N GLN A 861 4.70 -6.49 17.26
CA GLN A 861 4.15 -6.52 18.61
C GLN A 861 2.62 -6.51 18.61
N ALA A 862 2.02 -5.68 17.75
CA ALA A 862 0.57 -5.57 17.62
C ALA A 862 -0.08 -6.85 17.07
N MET A 863 0.62 -7.57 16.20
CA MET A 863 0.20 -8.89 15.73
C MET A 863 0.32 -9.95 16.84
N LEU A 864 1.40 -9.93 17.64
CA LEU A 864 1.58 -10.88 18.75
C LEU A 864 0.52 -10.70 19.85
N LEU A 865 0.09 -9.46 20.08
CA LEU A 865 -0.96 -9.12 21.04
C LEU A 865 -2.39 -9.21 20.44
N ASP A 866 -2.53 -9.42 19.13
CA ASP A 866 -3.80 -9.41 18.36
C ASP A 866 -4.66 -8.16 18.62
N VAL A 867 -4.00 -6.99 18.66
CA VAL A 867 -4.68 -5.70 18.97
C VAL A 867 -5.11 -4.94 17.72
N ILE A 868 -4.68 -5.35 16.53
CA ILE A 868 -5.13 -4.76 15.26
C ILE A 868 -6.48 -5.40 14.88
N PRO A 869 -7.55 -4.61 14.69
CA PRO A 869 -8.85 -5.18 14.37
C PRO A 869 -8.81 -5.79 12.96
N PRO A 870 -9.62 -6.83 12.70
CA PRO A 870 -9.69 -7.53 11.42
C PRO A 870 -9.70 -6.61 10.19
N ASN A 871 -10.47 -5.52 10.25
CA ASN A 871 -10.66 -4.59 9.14
C ASN A 871 -9.36 -3.91 8.67
N TYR A 872 -8.37 -3.75 9.55
CA TYR A 872 -7.07 -3.10 9.25
C TYR A 872 -5.89 -4.09 9.26
N SER A 873 -6.16 -5.40 9.37
CA SER A 873 -5.12 -6.45 9.37
C SER A 873 -4.21 -6.45 8.14
N HIS A 874 -4.68 -5.90 7.00
CA HIS A 874 -3.89 -5.77 5.79
C HIS A 874 -2.68 -4.85 5.95
N PHE A 875 -2.69 -3.92 6.91
CA PHE A 875 -1.55 -3.05 7.21
C PHE A 875 -0.33 -3.86 7.61
N ALA A 876 -0.52 -4.91 8.40
CA ALA A 876 0.56 -5.80 8.78
C ALA A 876 1.24 -6.49 7.59
N GLY A 877 0.61 -6.51 6.41
CA GLY A 877 1.22 -7.03 5.18
C GLY A 877 2.01 -6.00 4.38
N HIS A 878 1.87 -4.69 4.64
CA HIS A 878 2.41 -3.65 3.77
C HIS A 878 3.91 -3.76 3.58
N SER A 879 4.36 -3.76 2.33
CA SER A 879 5.77 -4.02 1.98
C SER A 879 6.76 -3.05 2.62
N HIS A 880 6.39 -1.77 2.83
CA HIS A 880 7.24 -0.79 3.51
C HIS A 880 7.39 -1.03 5.02
N LEU A 881 6.52 -1.83 5.64
CA LEU A 881 6.63 -2.26 7.04
C LEU A 881 7.46 -3.54 7.24
N TRP A 882 8.05 -4.05 6.16
CA TRP A 882 8.96 -5.21 6.18
C TRP A 882 10.29 -4.91 5.51
N TRP A 883 10.44 -3.71 4.95
CA TRP A 883 11.69 -3.23 4.36
C TRP A 883 12.56 -2.68 5.49
N GLN A 884 13.83 -3.09 5.52
CA GLN A 884 14.83 -2.68 6.51
C GLN A 884 15.95 -1.93 5.81
#